data_AF-A0A9P8HMT2-F1
#
_entry.id   AF-A0A9P8HMT2-F1
#
_cell.length_a   1.000
_cell.length_b   1.000
_cell.length_c   1.000
_cell.angle_alpha   90.00
_cell.angle_beta   90.00
_cell.angle_gamma   90.00
#
_symmetry.space_group_name_H-M   'P 1'
#
loop_
_entity.id
_entity.type
_entity.pdbx_description
1 polymer ?
#
loop_
_entity_poly.entity_id
_entity_poly.type
_entity_poly.pdbx_seq_one_letter_code
_entity_poly.pdbx_strand_id
1 'polypeptide(L)'
;MRGTVSHTRAFICLSLSVFILSARYYTSASFERPLQKMESTFPNSWAIPLLSPMAYGELVKHTTLAVVIAVPLWYLAISIHHTGDSNASRRIFKGLIISVSGFALIALVVLAQLFFVGPPTMVLIDTAIKSLVSEASSEIFAWESQAATSKSLADAVNEYTKRYTLPPPPNFDKWYEFAKEHNSIVVDDFDQINQDLLPFWGMEPAQIHIPSVEVSRQLQKNMAIPHRAVMGASAFASVLLIGLLGLPAEAASKTPWGDPFKPIDPQVWVNPDDMTWDDFKAPPGTQWNDATKKGSGRNFNIALVTVDYADETFVVTREPNSTVFGNPLPIVSGIDREDVPAYYRDLLNKPTDLNRGHTLHEYWMEDSHGRYGVDLTAFGPYRMPSLSYQYGVDNGFNPGACPTNNTCNRDIRTDAYAAWRAEVGNTTSNSFELVFILSAGQDESSTWQEFGEMRFSSPEDVPDAFGPPKNADGSSSIPNYASTRYVPWTSWASASTIWPNAGGGSSTQCESSGMGTYAHELSHLLNIGDNYNNPFGIPLRRDYTGPFSMMSRGSFNGPGGPHTRYQIPALQGGSMGSLHTVRDKLVLGLISNDSVVSITRDALAESGPVVAQITARSVVSDLIGLRVVIDQDRSPACNISTDVLCDGGRYNSYDIEVIDRMGADSFQPDSGVMISKSKTSNSQPFQWTIDANPEDITLVDFVRPNGTDAYITMGDYRQLADALFHAGTGSGSKYEFVDEPNGLHIYILDVHRDETGVLSYTVGVRSLVDDSSSQYGIQVSSGVPFTFGKSSPVTGGIFCEFELTNNGTYVASSAANGQVQADHLEWDIFRLKADIKGSGWKANLPNAVIPVKYGQTARAYVAVAAEAHAKDAAGVVKLTATSESDPSVVATATCKVKKNTCR
;
A
#
# COMPACT_ATOMS: atom_id res chain seq x y z
N MET A 1 -46.01 27.73 60.16
CA MET A 1 -45.21 26.48 60.25
C MET A 1 -45.71 25.54 59.16
N ARG A 2 -45.00 25.51 58.02
CA ARG A 2 -45.44 24.82 56.79
C ARG A 2 -44.33 23.88 56.32
N GLY A 3 -44.73 22.64 56.06
CA GLY A 3 -44.35 21.88 54.87
C GLY A 3 -42.94 21.31 54.82
N THR A 4 -42.78 20.08 55.31
CA THR A 4 -41.78 19.13 54.81
C THR A 4 -42.52 17.97 54.13
N VAL A 5 -42.36 17.87 52.81
CA VAL A 5 -42.92 16.82 51.95
C VAL A 5 -41.96 15.63 51.96
N SER A 6 -42.47 14.44 52.29
CA SER A 6 -41.71 13.20 52.47
C SER A 6 -41.28 12.56 51.14
N HIS A 7 -40.05 12.06 51.13
CA HIS A 7 -39.21 11.57 50.01
C HIS A 7 -39.78 10.42 49.15
N THR A 8 -41.01 9.95 49.39
CA THR A 8 -41.58 8.82 48.65
C THR A 8 -42.06 9.21 47.25
N ARG A 9 -42.53 10.45 47.04
CA ARG A 9 -42.94 10.93 45.70
C ARG A 9 -41.77 11.32 44.79
N ALA A 10 -40.63 11.73 45.37
CA ALA A 10 -39.43 12.07 44.62
C ALA A 10 -38.74 10.82 44.05
N PHE A 11 -38.69 9.72 44.82
CA PHE A 11 -38.18 8.44 44.33
C PHE A 11 -39.08 7.82 43.27
N ILE A 12 -40.41 7.88 43.45
CA ILE A 12 -41.35 7.37 42.43
C ILE A 12 -41.27 8.21 41.14
N CYS A 13 -41.06 9.52 41.22
CA CYS A 13 -40.85 10.35 40.03
C CYS A 13 -39.50 10.10 39.36
N LEU A 14 -38.40 9.95 40.11
CA LEU A 14 -37.08 9.64 39.53
C LEU A 14 -37.04 8.26 38.86
N SER A 15 -37.67 7.26 39.49
CA SER A 15 -37.81 5.92 38.92
C SER A 15 -38.73 5.91 37.71
N LEU A 16 -39.85 6.65 37.72
CA LEU A 16 -40.69 6.82 36.52
C LEU A 16 -39.97 7.60 35.42
N SER A 17 -39.11 8.57 35.73
CA SER A 17 -38.32 9.31 34.73
C SER A 17 -37.27 8.41 34.08
N VAL A 18 -36.59 7.57 34.85
CA VAL A 18 -35.64 6.57 34.32
C VAL A 18 -36.37 5.46 33.56
N PHE A 19 -37.55 5.05 34.01
CA PHE A 19 -38.41 4.09 33.30
C PHE A 19 -39.03 4.68 32.03
N ILE A 20 -39.34 5.99 31.97
CA ILE A 20 -39.86 6.69 30.77
C ILE A 20 -38.73 7.03 29.79
N LEU A 21 -37.51 7.33 30.27
CA LEU A 21 -36.33 7.53 29.42
C LEU A 21 -35.83 6.20 28.82
N SER A 22 -35.83 5.11 29.59
CA SER A 22 -35.53 3.76 29.07
C SER A 22 -36.67 3.18 28.22
N ALA A 23 -37.94 3.42 28.57
CA ALA A 23 -39.07 3.01 27.75
C ALA A 23 -39.21 3.85 26.47
N ARG A 24 -38.83 5.14 26.41
CA ARG A 24 -38.76 5.88 25.13
C ARG A 24 -37.64 5.37 24.22
N TYR A 25 -36.55 4.88 24.81
CA TYR A 25 -35.48 4.19 24.08
C TYR A 25 -35.92 2.80 23.58
N TYR A 26 -36.84 2.13 24.28
CA TYR A 26 -37.34 0.79 23.93
C TYR A 26 -38.74 0.76 23.26
N THR A 27 -39.46 1.88 23.13
CA THR A 27 -40.79 1.95 22.49
C THR A 27 -40.89 2.95 21.32
N SER A 28 -39.78 3.58 20.93
CA SER A 28 -39.58 4.04 19.54
C SER A 28 -39.07 2.92 18.62
N ALA A 29 -38.87 1.73 19.18
CA ALA A 29 -38.70 0.47 18.47
C ALA A 29 -39.63 -0.58 19.11
N SER A 30 -40.86 -0.71 18.64
CA SER A 30 -41.75 -1.82 19.03
C SER A 30 -42.77 -2.02 17.90
N PHE A 31 -42.68 -3.06 17.06
CA PHE A 31 -42.99 -4.47 17.37
C PHE A 31 -44.21 -4.58 18.28
N GLU A 32 -45.26 -5.35 18.04
CA GLU A 32 -45.76 -6.14 16.92
C GLU A 32 -47.13 -6.64 17.44
N ARG A 33 -47.96 -7.13 16.53
CA ARG A 33 -49.18 -7.89 16.87
C ARG A 33 -48.81 -9.12 17.72
N PRO A 34 -49.67 -9.59 18.63
CA PRO A 34 -49.58 -10.96 19.11
C PRO A 34 -50.54 -11.89 18.34
N LEU A 35 -49.91 -12.82 17.62
CA LEU A 35 -50.02 -14.27 17.80
C LEU A 35 -51.40 -14.96 17.85
N GLN A 36 -51.52 -15.95 16.96
CA GLN A 36 -51.96 -17.35 17.22
C GLN A 36 -51.36 -18.20 16.06
N LYS A 37 -50.87 -19.45 16.16
CA LYS A 37 -50.92 -20.53 17.16
C LYS A 37 -50.02 -21.71 16.66
N MET A 38 -49.46 -22.51 17.60
CA MET A 38 -49.31 -24.01 17.65
C MET A 38 -48.82 -24.80 16.40
N GLU A 39 -48.00 -25.88 16.41
CA GLU A 39 -47.59 -26.87 17.43
C GLU A 39 -46.46 -27.81 16.85
N SER A 40 -45.64 -28.37 17.76
CA SER A 40 -44.75 -29.58 17.80
C SER A 40 -44.62 -30.57 16.58
N THR A 41 -43.51 -31.29 16.28
CA THR A 41 -42.64 -32.16 17.13
C THR A 41 -41.36 -32.67 16.36
N PHE A 42 -40.27 -32.93 17.10
CA PHE A 42 -38.83 -33.27 16.84
C PHE A 42 -38.45 -34.64 16.16
N PRO A 43 -37.15 -35.08 15.93
CA PRO A 43 -35.79 -34.48 16.21
C PRO A 43 -34.64 -34.60 15.14
N ASN A 44 -33.68 -33.67 15.26
CA ASN A 44 -32.19 -33.71 15.20
C ASN A 44 -31.36 -34.40 14.07
N SER A 45 -30.68 -33.57 13.26
CA SER A 45 -29.19 -33.51 13.18
C SER A 45 -28.74 -32.43 12.17
N TRP A 46 -28.45 -31.23 12.65
CA TRP A 46 -27.67 -30.20 11.95
C TRP A 46 -26.55 -29.77 12.90
N ALA A 47 -25.32 -29.82 12.42
CA ALA A 47 -24.13 -29.36 13.12
C ALA A 47 -23.35 -28.44 12.16
N ILE A 48 -23.23 -27.15 12.50
CA ILE A 48 -22.24 -26.14 12.05
C ILE A 48 -22.32 -24.97 13.07
N PRO A 49 -21.27 -24.18 13.40
CA PRO A 49 -19.80 -24.37 13.36
C PRO A 49 -19.12 -24.11 14.73
N LEU A 50 -17.80 -24.38 14.79
CA LEU A 50 -16.89 -23.96 15.86
C LEU A 50 -16.88 -22.43 16.05
N LEU A 51 -17.04 -21.99 17.29
CA LEU A 51 -16.79 -20.61 17.75
C LEU A 51 -15.30 -20.38 17.98
N SER A 52 -14.84 -19.18 17.63
CA SER A 52 -13.49 -18.63 17.84
C SER A 52 -13.14 -18.44 19.33
N PRO A 53 -11.85 -18.27 19.70
CA PRO A 53 -11.38 -18.27 21.09
C PRO A 53 -11.80 -17.07 21.96
N MET A 54 -12.62 -16.14 21.47
CA MET A 54 -13.05 -14.95 22.25
C MET A 54 -14.24 -15.18 23.19
N ALA A 55 -14.78 -16.40 23.30
CA ALA A 55 -16.09 -16.61 23.92
C ALA A 55 -16.12 -16.86 25.44
N TYR A 56 -15.00 -16.97 26.17
CA TYR A 56 -15.07 -17.32 27.60
C TYR A 56 -15.33 -16.10 28.50
N GLY A 57 -14.67 -14.97 28.23
CA GLY A 57 -14.84 -13.74 29.00
C GLY A 57 -16.25 -13.15 28.86
N GLU A 58 -16.81 -13.18 27.65
CA GLU A 58 -18.20 -12.78 27.42
C GLU A 58 -19.18 -13.75 28.09
N LEU A 59 -18.96 -15.06 28.03
CA LEU A 59 -19.86 -16.05 28.66
C LEU A 59 -19.97 -15.88 30.19
N VAL A 60 -18.86 -15.56 30.87
CA VAL A 60 -18.83 -15.28 32.32
C VAL A 60 -19.54 -13.96 32.66
N LYS A 61 -19.39 -12.92 31.83
CA LYS A 61 -20.11 -11.65 32.01
C LYS A 61 -21.63 -11.84 31.88
N HIS A 62 -22.08 -12.61 30.89
CA HIS A 62 -23.49 -12.87 30.64
C HIS A 62 -24.14 -13.71 31.76
N THR A 63 -23.42 -14.69 32.32
CA THR A 63 -23.91 -15.48 33.47
C THR A 63 -23.99 -14.67 34.75
N THR A 64 -23.00 -13.82 35.01
CA THR A 64 -23.03 -12.93 36.19
C THR A 64 -24.20 -11.96 36.11
N LEU A 65 -24.46 -11.37 34.94
CA LEU A 65 -25.59 -10.47 34.72
C LEU A 65 -26.95 -11.16 34.89
N ALA A 66 -27.11 -12.38 34.36
CA ALA A 66 -28.34 -13.15 34.48
C ALA A 66 -28.68 -13.50 35.94
N VAL A 67 -27.68 -13.86 36.75
CA VAL A 67 -27.87 -14.16 38.19
C VAL A 67 -28.22 -12.90 38.98
N VAL A 68 -27.55 -11.78 38.71
CA VAL A 68 -27.81 -10.48 39.37
C VAL A 68 -29.21 -9.97 39.07
N ILE A 69 -29.79 -10.27 37.90
CA ILE A 69 -31.16 -9.87 37.54
C ILE A 69 -32.22 -10.86 38.08
N ALA A 70 -31.92 -12.16 38.11
CA ALA A 70 -32.87 -13.17 38.54
C ALA A 70 -33.22 -13.08 40.04
N VAL A 71 -32.24 -12.76 40.90
CA VAL A 71 -32.44 -12.71 42.36
C VAL A 71 -33.42 -11.61 42.79
N PRO A 72 -33.31 -10.34 42.34
CA PRO A 72 -34.28 -9.29 42.62
C PRO A 72 -35.67 -9.59 42.08
N LEU A 73 -35.77 -10.16 40.87
CA LEU A 73 -37.06 -10.51 40.24
C LEU A 73 -37.77 -11.62 41.02
N TRP A 74 -37.03 -12.60 41.54
CA TRP A 74 -37.57 -13.66 42.38
C TRP A 74 -38.05 -13.13 43.74
N TYR A 75 -37.27 -12.24 44.36
CA TYR A 75 -37.69 -11.57 45.60
C TYR A 75 -38.95 -10.71 45.40
N LEU A 76 -39.05 -9.99 44.28
CA LEU A 76 -40.23 -9.21 43.91
C LEU A 76 -41.46 -10.11 43.71
N ALA A 77 -41.28 -11.26 43.04
CA ALA A 77 -42.36 -12.23 42.82
C ALA A 77 -42.93 -12.74 44.16
N ILE A 78 -42.07 -13.11 45.11
CA ILE A 78 -42.48 -13.59 46.43
C ILE A 78 -43.18 -12.49 47.24
N SER A 79 -42.65 -11.27 47.25
CA SER A 79 -43.28 -10.13 47.92
C SER A 79 -44.69 -9.84 47.40
N ILE A 80 -44.90 -9.94 46.08
CA ILE A 80 -46.21 -9.70 45.44
C ILE A 80 -47.18 -10.86 45.73
N HIS A 81 -46.69 -12.11 45.81
CA HIS A 81 -47.50 -13.26 46.18
C HIS A 81 -48.10 -13.14 47.58
N HIS A 82 -47.33 -12.64 48.55
CA HIS A 82 -47.77 -12.54 49.94
C HIS A 82 -48.67 -11.33 50.27
N THR A 83 -48.77 -10.34 49.37
CA THR A 83 -49.38 -9.04 49.70
C THR A 83 -50.65 -8.67 48.94
N GLY A 84 -51.12 -9.45 47.97
CA GLY A 84 -52.29 -9.04 47.18
C GLY A 84 -53.11 -10.16 46.55
N ASP A 85 -54.36 -10.31 46.99
CA ASP A 85 -55.38 -11.17 46.39
C ASP A 85 -56.20 -10.45 45.31
N SER A 86 -55.52 -9.79 44.38
CA SER A 86 -56.15 -9.09 43.25
C SER A 86 -55.76 -9.73 41.92
N ASN A 87 -56.66 -9.67 40.92
CA ASN A 87 -56.40 -10.19 39.58
C ASN A 87 -55.17 -9.54 38.91
N ALA A 88 -54.84 -8.29 39.27
CA ALA A 88 -53.63 -7.60 38.81
C ALA A 88 -52.36 -8.22 39.43
N SER A 89 -52.38 -8.50 40.73
CA SER A 89 -51.27 -9.17 41.45
C SER A 89 -50.94 -10.53 40.84
N ARG A 90 -51.96 -11.34 40.52
CA ARG A 90 -51.78 -12.67 39.89
C ARG A 90 -51.19 -12.59 38.48
N ARG A 91 -51.50 -11.55 37.70
CA ARG A 91 -50.90 -11.35 36.36
C ARG A 91 -49.44 -10.93 36.44
N ILE A 92 -49.11 -10.02 37.37
CA ILE A 92 -47.73 -9.56 37.60
C ILE A 92 -46.87 -10.69 38.15
N PHE A 93 -47.40 -11.47 39.10
CA PHE A 93 -46.72 -12.66 39.64
C PHE A 93 -46.42 -13.70 38.55
N LYS A 94 -47.37 -13.98 37.65
CA LYS A 94 -47.15 -14.90 36.51
C LYS A 94 -46.06 -14.38 35.56
N GLY A 95 -46.04 -13.08 35.25
CA GLY A 95 -45.01 -12.48 34.39
C GLY A 95 -43.61 -12.56 35.00
N LEU A 96 -43.50 -12.35 36.31
CA LEU A 96 -42.24 -12.45 37.04
C LEU A 96 -41.71 -13.90 37.11
N ILE A 97 -42.58 -14.88 37.33
CA ILE A 97 -42.18 -16.30 37.30
C ILE A 97 -41.66 -16.70 35.93
N ILE A 98 -42.36 -16.35 34.84
CA ILE A 98 -41.92 -16.67 33.47
C ILE A 98 -40.55 -16.07 33.19
N SER A 99 -40.31 -14.83 33.65
CA SER A 99 -39.03 -14.15 33.48
C SER A 99 -37.90 -14.84 34.25
N VAL A 100 -38.13 -15.22 35.52
CA VAL A 100 -37.13 -15.96 36.32
C VAL A 100 -36.85 -17.34 35.73
N SER A 101 -37.86 -18.04 35.24
CA SER A 101 -37.69 -19.33 34.56
C SER A 101 -36.88 -19.21 33.26
N GLY A 102 -37.06 -18.11 32.51
CA GLY A 102 -36.26 -17.82 31.32
C GLY A 102 -34.78 -17.61 31.64
N PHE A 103 -34.46 -16.81 32.66
CA PHE A 103 -33.07 -16.60 33.08
C PHE A 103 -32.43 -17.87 33.67
N ALA A 104 -33.20 -18.69 34.40
CA ALA A 104 -32.72 -19.97 34.90
C ALA A 104 -32.41 -20.96 33.76
N LEU A 105 -33.21 -20.98 32.70
CA LEU A 105 -32.95 -21.82 31.52
C LEU A 105 -31.67 -21.40 30.78
N ILE A 106 -31.44 -20.09 30.62
CA ILE A 106 -30.19 -19.56 30.03
C ILE A 106 -28.98 -19.97 30.86
N ALA A 107 -29.05 -19.82 32.19
CA ALA A 107 -27.96 -20.23 33.09
C ALA A 107 -27.68 -21.75 32.99
N LEU A 108 -28.72 -22.57 32.82
CA LEU A 108 -28.60 -24.03 32.73
C LEU A 108 -28.01 -24.47 31.38
N VAL A 109 -28.36 -23.81 30.28
CA VAL A 109 -27.76 -24.03 28.95
C VAL A 109 -26.27 -23.68 28.96
N VAL A 110 -25.89 -22.58 29.60
CA VAL A 110 -24.49 -22.17 29.73
C VAL A 110 -23.70 -23.14 30.62
N LEU A 111 -24.26 -23.58 31.75
CA LEU A 111 -23.64 -24.60 32.60
C LEU A 111 -23.48 -25.94 31.87
N ALA A 112 -24.47 -26.35 31.06
CA ALA A 112 -24.38 -27.55 30.25
C ALA A 112 -23.28 -27.42 29.18
N GLN A 113 -23.14 -26.26 28.52
CA GLN A 113 -22.04 -26.03 27.58
C GLN A 113 -20.66 -26.08 28.25
N LEU A 114 -20.52 -25.58 29.48
CA LEU A 114 -19.27 -25.65 30.26
C LEU A 114 -18.90 -27.06 30.73
N PHE A 115 -19.88 -27.94 30.97
CA PHE A 115 -19.64 -29.31 31.43
C PHE A 115 -19.49 -30.34 30.29
N PHE A 116 -20.13 -30.12 29.13
CA PHE A 116 -20.13 -31.08 28.02
C PHE A 116 -19.18 -30.72 26.86
N VAL A 117 -18.74 -29.47 26.75
CA VAL A 117 -17.65 -29.07 25.84
C VAL A 117 -16.39 -28.97 26.69
N GLY A 118 -15.58 -30.02 26.71
CA GLY A 118 -14.28 -30.00 27.38
C GLY A 118 -13.45 -28.81 26.89
N PRO A 119 -12.58 -28.21 27.73
CA PRO A 119 -11.80 -27.06 27.31
C PRO A 119 -11.03 -27.41 26.03
N PRO A 120 -11.01 -26.54 25.01
CA PRO A 120 -10.03 -26.69 23.95
C PRO A 120 -8.67 -26.75 24.63
N THR A 121 -7.80 -27.67 24.23
CA THR A 121 -6.41 -27.67 24.67
C THR A 121 -5.82 -26.31 24.31
N MET A 122 -5.83 -25.39 25.26
CA MET A 122 -5.17 -24.10 25.14
C MET A 122 -3.69 -24.39 25.18
N VAL A 123 -3.08 -24.54 24.00
CA VAL A 123 -1.65 -24.38 23.87
C VAL A 123 -1.42 -22.89 24.09
N LEU A 124 -0.70 -22.54 25.17
CA LEU A 124 -0.28 -21.15 25.40
C LEU A 124 0.44 -20.67 24.12
N ILE A 125 0.22 -19.43 23.69
CA ILE A 125 0.98 -18.84 22.56
C ILE A 125 2.48 -19.03 22.79
N ASP A 126 2.93 -18.89 24.05
CA ASP A 126 4.31 -19.18 24.46
C ASP A 126 4.72 -20.65 24.21
N THR A 127 3.84 -21.63 24.44
CA THR A 127 4.09 -23.05 24.13
C THR A 127 4.07 -23.32 22.62
N ALA A 128 3.20 -22.65 21.86
CA ALA A 128 3.13 -22.79 20.40
C ALA A 128 4.36 -22.15 19.72
N ILE A 129 4.77 -20.96 20.16
CA ILE A 129 6.00 -20.30 19.74
C ILE A 129 7.20 -21.15 20.15
N LYS A 130 7.27 -21.65 21.39
CA LYS A 130 8.35 -22.57 21.80
C LYS A 130 8.39 -23.85 20.97
N SER A 131 7.24 -24.37 20.56
CA SER A 131 7.19 -25.54 19.68
C SER A 131 7.70 -25.23 18.28
N LEU A 132 7.24 -24.13 17.66
CA LEU A 132 7.67 -23.70 16.33
C LEU A 132 9.16 -23.31 16.31
N VAL A 133 9.62 -22.58 17.34
CA VAL A 133 11.03 -22.24 17.51
C VAL A 133 11.86 -23.49 17.77
N SER A 134 11.37 -24.46 18.55
CA SER A 134 12.05 -25.74 18.77
C SER A 134 12.11 -26.59 17.51
N GLU A 135 11.07 -26.57 16.68
CA GLU A 135 11.01 -27.29 15.41
C GLU A 135 11.96 -26.65 14.39
N ALA A 136 11.86 -25.34 14.19
CA ALA A 136 12.79 -24.57 13.35
C ALA A 136 14.24 -24.70 13.84
N SER A 137 14.50 -24.65 15.15
CA SER A 137 15.84 -24.87 15.69
C SER A 137 16.34 -26.30 15.46
N SER A 138 15.45 -27.29 15.50
CA SER A 138 15.79 -28.68 15.18
C SER A 138 16.10 -28.86 13.69
N GLU A 139 15.34 -28.19 12.81
CA GLU A 139 15.58 -28.21 11.37
C GLU A 139 16.88 -27.49 11.01
N ILE A 140 17.14 -26.32 11.60
CA ILE A 140 18.40 -25.58 11.44
C ILE A 140 19.56 -26.42 11.95
N PHE A 141 19.46 -27.04 13.14
CA PHE A 141 20.53 -27.89 13.66
C PHE A 141 20.78 -29.11 12.78
N ALA A 142 19.72 -29.72 12.23
CA ALA A 142 19.85 -30.83 11.28
C ALA A 142 20.53 -30.37 9.99
N TRP A 143 20.15 -29.20 9.47
CA TRP A 143 20.75 -28.59 8.29
C TRP A 143 22.23 -28.20 8.52
N GLU A 144 22.57 -27.55 9.64
CA GLU A 144 23.95 -27.21 10.01
C GLU A 144 24.80 -28.46 10.16
N SER A 145 24.28 -29.49 10.84
CA SER A 145 24.96 -30.79 10.96
C SER A 145 25.18 -31.45 9.60
N GLN A 146 24.24 -31.30 8.66
CA GLN A 146 24.37 -31.81 7.31
C GLN A 146 25.40 -31.01 6.49
N ALA A 147 25.36 -29.67 6.55
CA ALA A 147 26.25 -28.77 5.84
C ALA A 147 27.71 -28.88 6.32
N ALA A 148 27.93 -29.19 7.61
CA ALA A 148 29.24 -29.36 8.21
C ALA A 148 29.87 -30.78 8.05
N THR A 149 29.26 -31.66 7.24
CA THR A 149 29.66 -33.07 7.14
C THR A 149 31.08 -33.24 6.55
N SER A 150 31.46 -32.38 5.61
CA SER A 150 32.71 -32.53 4.85
C SER A 150 33.88 -31.77 5.46
N LYS A 151 34.92 -32.51 5.86
CA LYS A 151 36.12 -31.96 6.54
C LYS A 151 37.35 -31.85 5.64
N SER A 152 37.27 -32.36 4.42
CA SER A 152 38.31 -32.27 3.40
C SER A 152 37.69 -32.02 2.02
N LEU A 153 38.48 -31.49 1.08
CA LEU A 153 38.03 -31.32 -0.31
C LEU A 153 37.60 -32.66 -0.93
N ALA A 154 38.28 -33.76 -0.59
CA ALA A 154 37.92 -35.09 -1.09
C ALA A 154 36.56 -35.56 -0.55
N ASP A 155 36.25 -35.26 0.71
CA ASP A 155 34.93 -35.56 1.29
C ASP A 155 33.85 -34.70 0.65
N ALA A 156 34.11 -33.40 0.45
CA ALA A 156 33.18 -32.47 -0.18
C ALA A 156 32.85 -32.88 -1.62
N VAL A 157 33.84 -33.33 -2.39
CA VAL A 157 33.63 -33.86 -3.76
C VAL A 157 32.78 -35.13 -3.73
N ASN A 158 33.06 -36.04 -2.79
CA ASN A 158 32.31 -37.30 -2.67
C ASN A 158 30.85 -37.05 -2.25
N GLU A 159 30.61 -36.20 -1.26
CA GLU A 159 29.26 -35.90 -0.80
C GLU A 159 28.47 -35.07 -1.83
N TYR A 160 29.08 -34.09 -2.50
CA TYR A 160 28.45 -33.40 -3.63
C TYR A 160 28.02 -34.39 -4.72
N THR A 161 28.91 -35.30 -5.11
CA THR A 161 28.63 -36.29 -6.16
C THR A 161 27.53 -37.26 -5.73
N LYS A 162 27.56 -37.69 -4.47
CA LYS A 162 26.55 -38.58 -3.89
C LYS A 162 25.17 -37.92 -3.78
N ARG A 163 25.13 -36.63 -3.46
CA ARG A 163 23.90 -35.87 -3.22
C ARG A 163 23.22 -35.42 -4.51
N TYR A 164 23.97 -34.84 -5.44
CA TYR A 164 23.42 -34.28 -6.69
C TYR A 164 23.53 -35.23 -7.88
N THR A 165 24.19 -36.38 -7.71
CA THR A 165 24.46 -37.35 -8.78
C THR A 165 25.27 -36.78 -9.96
N LEU A 166 25.93 -35.63 -9.75
CA LEU A 166 26.79 -34.94 -10.72
C LEU A 166 28.21 -34.75 -10.19
N PRO A 167 29.22 -34.67 -11.07
CA PRO A 167 30.53 -34.18 -10.66
C PRO A 167 30.43 -32.70 -10.22
N PRO A 168 31.22 -32.27 -9.23
CA PRO A 168 31.28 -30.87 -8.82
C PRO A 168 31.64 -29.93 -9.98
N PRO A 169 31.15 -28.68 -9.96
CA PRO A 169 31.40 -27.72 -11.02
C PRO A 169 32.90 -27.37 -11.14
N PRO A 170 33.36 -26.84 -12.28
CA PRO A 170 34.73 -26.36 -12.43
C PRO A 170 35.10 -25.35 -11.34
N ASN A 171 36.31 -25.45 -10.81
CA ASN A 171 36.84 -24.64 -9.70
C ASN A 171 36.21 -24.92 -8.32
N PHE A 172 35.61 -26.09 -8.12
CA PHE A 172 35.09 -26.50 -6.80
C PHE A 172 36.17 -26.49 -5.70
N ASP A 173 37.40 -26.79 -6.05
CA ASP A 173 38.58 -26.66 -5.18
C ASP A 173 38.81 -25.22 -4.70
N LYS A 174 38.64 -24.22 -5.57
CA LYS A 174 38.76 -22.81 -5.20
C LYS A 174 37.62 -22.35 -4.31
N TRP A 175 36.40 -22.80 -4.60
CA TRP A 175 35.26 -22.58 -3.71
C TRP A 175 35.52 -23.16 -2.32
N TYR A 176 36.00 -24.42 -2.25
CA TYR A 176 36.31 -25.07 -0.98
C TYR A 176 37.34 -24.28 -0.15
N GLU A 177 38.42 -23.81 -0.78
CA GLU A 177 39.42 -22.98 -0.10
C GLU A 177 38.84 -21.64 0.38
N PHE A 178 38.02 -20.98 -0.45
CA PHE A 178 37.33 -19.73 -0.08
C PHE A 178 36.38 -19.94 1.10
N ALA A 179 35.54 -20.97 1.04
CA ALA A 179 34.59 -21.33 2.09
C ALA A 179 35.31 -21.62 3.41
N LYS A 180 36.45 -22.31 3.35
CA LYS A 180 37.29 -22.60 4.51
C LYS A 180 37.97 -21.34 5.07
N GLU A 181 38.49 -20.45 4.22
CA GLU A 181 39.10 -19.18 4.63
C GLU A 181 38.11 -18.28 5.39
N HIS A 182 36.84 -18.32 4.99
CA HIS A 182 35.77 -17.49 5.56
C HIS A 182 34.94 -18.20 6.64
N ASN A 183 35.38 -19.37 7.11
CA ASN A 183 34.66 -20.20 8.09
C ASN A 183 33.18 -20.46 7.71
N SER A 184 32.90 -20.64 6.41
CA SER A 184 31.56 -21.00 5.93
C SER A 184 31.17 -22.38 6.45
N ILE A 185 29.97 -22.47 7.05
CA ILE A 185 29.34 -23.73 7.44
C ILE A 185 28.83 -24.53 6.23
N VAL A 186 28.62 -23.86 5.09
CA VAL A 186 28.19 -24.47 3.83
C VAL A 186 29.39 -24.68 2.93
N VAL A 187 29.78 -25.93 2.74
CA VAL A 187 30.93 -26.31 1.89
C VAL A 187 30.48 -27.06 0.64
N ASP A 188 29.52 -27.98 0.79
CA ASP A 188 29.02 -28.84 -0.29
C ASP A 188 27.49 -29.00 -0.33
N ASP A 189 26.76 -28.20 0.47
CA ASP A 189 25.30 -28.17 0.52
C ASP A 189 24.75 -27.04 -0.38
N PHE A 190 24.29 -27.41 -1.57
CA PHE A 190 23.73 -26.52 -2.59
C PHE A 190 22.32 -26.95 -3.00
N ASP A 191 21.52 -27.48 -2.07
CA ASP A 191 20.21 -28.04 -2.39
C ASP A 191 19.29 -27.03 -3.08
N GLN A 192 19.30 -25.77 -2.62
CA GLN A 192 18.54 -24.68 -3.22
C GLN A 192 18.98 -24.39 -4.66
N ILE A 193 20.29 -24.19 -4.89
CA ILE A 193 20.84 -23.93 -6.23
C ILE A 193 20.53 -25.10 -7.16
N ASN A 194 20.66 -26.34 -6.69
CA ASN A 194 20.35 -27.51 -7.50
C ASN A 194 18.85 -27.59 -7.85
N GLN A 195 17.96 -27.25 -6.92
CA GLN A 195 16.50 -27.14 -7.17
C GLN A 195 16.16 -26.04 -8.17
N ASP A 196 16.83 -24.89 -8.08
CA ASP A 196 16.62 -23.76 -9.00
C ASP A 196 17.12 -24.09 -10.41
N LEU A 197 18.18 -24.89 -10.52
CA LEU A 197 18.74 -25.32 -11.80
C LEU A 197 18.03 -26.52 -12.43
N LEU A 198 17.35 -27.35 -11.63
CA LEU A 198 16.66 -28.58 -12.04
C LEU A 198 15.75 -28.42 -13.27
N PRO A 199 14.95 -27.34 -13.44
CA PRO A 199 14.15 -27.11 -14.65
C PRO A 199 14.96 -27.00 -15.95
N PHE A 200 16.23 -26.59 -15.85
CA PHE A 200 17.11 -26.33 -17.00
C PHE A 200 17.95 -27.55 -17.40
N TRP A 201 18.00 -28.61 -16.58
CA TRP A 201 18.87 -29.78 -16.77
C TRP A 201 18.45 -30.74 -17.92
N GLY A 202 17.55 -30.30 -18.79
CA GLY A 202 17.21 -30.95 -20.06
C GLY A 202 17.34 -30.04 -21.29
N MET A 203 17.84 -28.81 -21.12
CA MET A 203 18.04 -27.84 -22.20
C MET A 203 19.49 -27.89 -22.70
N GLU A 204 19.70 -27.74 -24.02
CA GLU A 204 21.07 -27.65 -24.54
C GLU A 204 21.71 -26.33 -24.07
N PRO A 205 23.01 -26.30 -23.71
CA PRO A 205 23.69 -25.08 -23.23
C PRO A 205 23.55 -23.88 -24.19
N ALA A 206 23.50 -24.13 -25.49
CA ALA A 206 23.28 -23.10 -26.51
C ALA A 206 21.91 -22.41 -26.41
N GLN A 207 20.92 -23.05 -25.79
CA GLN A 207 19.60 -22.48 -25.53
C GLN A 207 19.56 -21.67 -24.23
N ILE A 208 20.48 -21.93 -23.30
CA ILE A 208 20.64 -21.20 -22.04
C ILE A 208 21.45 -19.91 -22.26
N HIS A 209 22.36 -19.89 -23.25
CA HIS A 209 23.23 -18.75 -23.57
C HIS A 209 22.64 -17.69 -24.52
N ILE A 210 21.36 -17.80 -24.90
CA ILE A 210 20.72 -16.77 -25.72
C ILE A 210 20.17 -15.69 -24.76
N PRO A 211 20.59 -14.42 -24.88
CA PRO A 211 19.94 -13.33 -24.16
C PRO A 211 18.42 -13.40 -24.40
N SER A 212 17.61 -13.29 -23.35
CA SER A 212 16.13 -13.36 -23.42
C SER A 212 15.51 -12.50 -24.52
N VAL A 213 16.19 -11.40 -24.88
CA VAL A 213 15.85 -10.49 -25.98
C VAL A 213 15.99 -11.14 -27.38
N GLU A 214 16.98 -12.00 -27.60
CA GLU A 214 17.27 -12.57 -28.92
C GLU A 214 16.40 -13.82 -29.20
N VAL A 215 16.01 -14.59 -28.18
CA VAL A 215 15.00 -15.66 -28.30
C VAL A 215 13.67 -15.09 -28.79
N SER A 216 13.21 -13.99 -28.18
CA SER A 216 11.99 -13.28 -28.60
C SER A 216 12.08 -12.72 -30.02
N ARG A 217 13.25 -12.21 -30.42
CA ARG A 217 13.50 -11.66 -31.75
C ARG A 217 13.54 -12.74 -32.86
N GLN A 218 14.05 -13.94 -32.55
CA GLN A 218 14.07 -15.07 -33.50
C GLN A 218 12.69 -15.72 -33.66
N LEU A 219 11.90 -15.78 -32.58
CA LEU A 219 10.50 -16.23 -32.66
C LEU A 219 9.65 -15.27 -33.50
N GLN A 220 9.87 -13.96 -33.42
CA GLN A 220 9.22 -12.96 -34.26
C GLN A 220 9.62 -13.07 -35.76
N LYS A 221 10.89 -13.37 -36.06
CA LYS A 221 11.37 -13.50 -37.45
C LYS A 221 10.83 -14.74 -38.18
N ASN A 222 10.60 -15.84 -37.47
CA ASN A 222 10.09 -17.07 -38.08
C ASN A 222 8.56 -17.05 -38.31
N MET A 223 7.86 -16.03 -37.80
CA MET A 223 6.41 -15.84 -38.00
C MET A 223 6.06 -14.82 -39.10
N ALA A 224 7.04 -14.17 -39.73
CA ALA A 224 6.80 -13.16 -40.76
C ALA A 224 6.86 -13.75 -42.19
N ILE A 225 5.69 -13.98 -42.80
CA ILE A 225 5.55 -14.23 -44.24
C ILE A 225 5.84 -12.93 -45.01
N PRO A 226 6.66 -12.92 -46.08
CA PRO A 226 7.02 -11.67 -46.76
C PRO A 226 5.98 -11.31 -47.83
N HIS A 227 5.26 -10.20 -47.64
CA HIS A 227 4.52 -9.56 -48.73
C HIS A 227 5.42 -8.57 -49.49
N ARG A 228 5.78 -8.95 -50.72
CA ARG A 228 6.35 -8.06 -51.73
C ARG A 228 5.26 -7.27 -52.44
N ALA A 229 5.50 -5.97 -52.50
CA ALA A 229 5.03 -4.92 -53.41
C ALA A 229 4.13 -5.29 -54.62
N VAL A 230 3.01 -4.58 -54.76
CA VAL A 230 2.49 -4.06 -56.04
C VAL A 230 1.82 -2.69 -55.79
N MET A 231 2.30 -1.66 -56.49
CA MET A 231 1.65 -0.36 -56.68
C MET A 231 0.44 -0.47 -57.62
N GLY A 232 -0.64 0.29 -57.39
CA GLY A 232 -1.68 0.47 -58.41
C GLY A 232 -2.94 1.23 -57.94
N ALA A 233 -2.98 2.50 -58.32
CA ALA A 233 -4.06 3.49 -58.34
C ALA A 233 -5.55 3.05 -58.42
N SER A 234 -6.39 3.95 -57.88
CA SER A 234 -7.71 4.42 -58.39
C SER A 234 -9.03 3.87 -57.81
N ALA A 235 -9.76 4.81 -57.20
CA ALA A 235 -11.18 5.15 -57.37
C ALA A 235 -12.30 4.33 -56.66
N PHE A 236 -13.05 5.08 -55.84
CA PHE A 236 -14.50 5.07 -55.61
C PHE A 236 -15.33 3.86 -56.11
N ALA A 237 -16.03 3.19 -55.19
CA ALA A 237 -17.50 3.20 -55.08
C ALA A 237 -18.04 2.10 -54.13
N SER A 238 -19.19 2.40 -53.54
CA SER A 238 -20.24 1.47 -53.09
C SER A 238 -20.31 1.13 -51.60
N VAL A 239 -21.12 1.94 -50.92
CA VAL A 239 -21.98 1.55 -49.78
C VAL A 239 -22.91 0.41 -50.22
N LEU A 240 -23.04 -0.65 -49.41
CA LEU A 240 -24.30 -1.26 -48.91
C LEU A 240 -24.07 -2.72 -48.45
N LEU A 241 -24.63 -3.03 -47.27
CA LEU A 241 -24.85 -4.35 -46.66
C LEU A 241 -23.62 -5.14 -46.17
N ILE A 242 -23.30 -5.00 -44.88
CA ILE A 242 -23.65 -5.99 -43.84
C ILE A 242 -23.81 -5.19 -42.54
N GLY A 243 -25.03 -4.73 -42.28
CA GLY A 243 -25.51 -4.51 -40.93
C GLY A 243 -26.23 -5.79 -40.54
N LEU A 244 -25.59 -6.62 -39.74
CA LEU A 244 -26.12 -7.73 -38.92
C LEU A 244 -24.90 -8.54 -38.45
N LEU A 245 -24.74 -8.67 -37.12
CA LEU A 245 -23.64 -9.32 -36.39
C LEU A 245 -22.43 -8.42 -36.06
N GLY A 246 -22.68 -7.21 -35.57
CA GLY A 246 -21.79 -6.60 -34.59
C GLY A 246 -22.11 -7.19 -33.21
N LEU A 247 -21.70 -8.43 -32.94
CA LEU A 247 -21.48 -8.83 -31.56
C LEU A 247 -20.31 -7.96 -31.07
N PRO A 248 -20.38 -7.31 -29.89
CA PRO A 248 -19.15 -6.93 -29.24
C PRO A 248 -18.36 -8.23 -29.12
N ALA A 249 -17.18 -8.28 -29.72
CA ALA A 249 -16.21 -9.26 -29.27
C ALA A 249 -16.03 -8.94 -27.79
N GLU A 250 -16.66 -9.74 -26.92
CA GLU A 250 -16.29 -9.80 -25.52
C GLU A 250 -14.77 -9.79 -25.51
N ALA A 251 -14.22 -8.83 -24.79
CA ALA A 251 -12.89 -8.97 -24.24
C ALA A 251 -12.96 -10.23 -23.36
N ALA A 252 -12.85 -11.39 -23.99
CA ALA A 252 -12.39 -12.58 -23.35
C ALA A 252 -11.01 -12.18 -22.82
N SER A 253 -10.95 -11.83 -21.54
CA SER A 253 -9.68 -11.64 -20.87
C SER A 253 -8.84 -12.85 -21.26
N LYS A 254 -7.66 -12.61 -21.82
CA LYS A 254 -6.62 -13.65 -21.91
C LYS A 254 -6.24 -13.94 -20.47
N THR A 255 -7.12 -14.57 -19.70
CA THR A 255 -6.87 -14.78 -18.29
C THR A 255 -5.74 -15.81 -18.20
N PRO A 256 -4.63 -15.47 -17.53
CA PRO A 256 -3.43 -16.29 -17.50
C PRO A 256 -3.62 -17.39 -16.46
N TRP A 257 -4.62 -18.26 -16.64
CA TRP A 257 -4.85 -19.29 -15.65
C TRP A 257 -3.81 -20.41 -15.80
N GLY A 258 -2.81 -20.35 -14.93
CA GLY A 258 -1.92 -21.46 -14.59
C GLY A 258 -2.55 -22.36 -13.53
N ASP A 259 -1.94 -22.45 -12.35
CA ASP A 259 -2.50 -23.16 -11.19
C ASP A 259 -3.84 -22.53 -10.73
N PRO A 260 -4.95 -23.28 -10.72
CA PRO A 260 -6.24 -22.77 -10.27
C PRO A 260 -6.31 -22.20 -8.86
N PHE A 261 -5.40 -22.60 -7.97
CA PHE A 261 -5.38 -22.15 -6.58
C PHE A 261 -4.44 -20.97 -6.34
N LYS A 262 -3.70 -20.53 -7.36
CA LYS A 262 -2.86 -19.33 -7.26
C LYS A 262 -3.76 -18.08 -7.26
N PRO A 263 -3.51 -17.09 -6.40
CA PRO A 263 -4.18 -15.80 -6.46
C PRO A 263 -4.03 -15.16 -7.85
N ILE A 264 -5.07 -14.46 -8.31
CA ILE A 264 -5.04 -13.79 -9.62
C ILE A 264 -4.09 -12.59 -9.63
N ASP A 265 -3.95 -11.96 -8.47
CA ASP A 265 -3.14 -10.77 -8.25
C ASP A 265 -2.44 -10.88 -6.88
N PRO A 266 -1.40 -11.72 -6.75
CA PRO A 266 -0.68 -11.83 -5.48
C PRO A 266 0.06 -10.52 -5.19
N GLN A 267 -0.10 -10.00 -3.98
CA GLN A 267 0.68 -8.87 -3.49
C GLN A 267 2.13 -9.28 -3.31
N VAL A 268 3.03 -8.50 -3.89
CA VAL A 268 4.48 -8.71 -3.81
C VAL A 268 5.14 -7.37 -3.58
N TRP A 269 5.03 -6.89 -2.35
CA TRP A 269 5.73 -5.69 -1.92
C TRP A 269 7.23 -5.97 -1.72
N VAL A 270 8.06 -4.94 -1.80
CA VAL A 270 9.52 -5.00 -1.67
C VAL A 270 9.97 -3.81 -0.83
N ASN A 271 10.95 -4.01 0.05
CA ASN A 271 11.58 -2.91 0.77
C ASN A 271 12.42 -2.07 -0.20
N PRO A 272 12.21 -0.74 -0.32
CA PRO A 272 13.02 0.11 -1.20
C PRO A 272 14.53 0.03 -0.94
N ASP A 273 14.95 -0.36 0.27
CA ASP A 273 16.37 -0.57 0.64
C ASP A 273 17.02 -1.67 -0.21
N ASP A 274 16.24 -2.66 -0.64
CA ASP A 274 16.71 -3.82 -1.42
C ASP A 274 16.66 -3.60 -2.94
N MET A 275 16.12 -2.45 -3.38
CA MET A 275 15.98 -2.14 -4.80
C MET A 275 17.27 -1.58 -5.39
N THR A 276 17.49 -1.87 -6.67
CA THR A 276 18.64 -1.42 -7.44
C THR A 276 18.19 -0.78 -8.74
N TRP A 277 19.10 -0.10 -9.43
CA TRP A 277 18.80 0.47 -10.75
C TRP A 277 18.35 -0.57 -11.80
N ASP A 278 18.58 -1.86 -11.58
CA ASP A 278 18.07 -2.92 -12.47
C ASP A 278 16.55 -3.10 -12.36
N ASP A 279 15.93 -2.57 -11.30
CA ASP A 279 14.47 -2.56 -11.11
C ASP A 279 13.76 -1.46 -11.89
N PHE A 280 14.50 -0.48 -12.45
CA PHE A 280 13.92 0.57 -13.27
C PHE A 280 13.27 0.02 -14.54
N LYS A 281 12.01 0.43 -14.80
CA LYS A 281 11.27 0.06 -16.00
C LYS A 281 10.70 1.30 -16.67
N ALA A 282 11.17 1.64 -17.87
CA ALA A 282 10.64 2.78 -18.61
C ALA A 282 9.16 2.57 -19.03
N PRO A 283 8.31 3.62 -18.97
CA PRO A 283 6.98 3.56 -19.56
C PRO A 283 7.06 3.36 -21.09
N PRO A 284 6.16 2.58 -21.69
CA PRO A 284 6.22 2.31 -23.12
C PRO A 284 5.87 3.55 -23.95
N GLY A 285 6.55 3.71 -25.09
CA GLY A 285 6.23 4.73 -26.09
C GLY A 285 6.66 6.15 -25.73
N THR A 286 7.46 6.33 -24.67
CA THR A 286 7.92 7.65 -24.22
C THR A 286 9.43 7.82 -24.36
N GLN A 287 9.87 9.07 -24.49
CA GLN A 287 11.28 9.50 -24.46
C GLN A 287 11.36 10.80 -23.67
N TRP A 288 10.95 10.73 -22.40
CA TRP A 288 10.76 11.92 -21.57
C TRP A 288 12.05 12.69 -21.28
N ASN A 289 13.21 12.03 -21.38
CA ASN A 289 14.52 12.65 -21.20
C ASN A 289 15.07 13.35 -22.47
N ASP A 290 14.35 13.37 -23.60
CA ASP A 290 14.75 14.12 -24.80
C ASP A 290 14.65 15.64 -24.56
N ALA A 291 15.79 16.24 -24.22
CA ALA A 291 15.92 17.67 -23.94
C ALA A 291 15.56 18.60 -25.13
N THR A 292 15.38 18.07 -26.35
CA THR A 292 14.88 18.84 -27.49
C THR A 292 13.36 19.05 -27.44
N LYS A 293 12.65 18.24 -26.65
CA LYS A 293 11.23 18.43 -26.36
C LYS A 293 11.07 19.42 -25.22
N LYS A 294 9.99 20.20 -25.28
CA LYS A 294 9.59 21.14 -24.25
C LYS A 294 8.20 20.76 -23.78
N GLY A 295 7.89 21.05 -22.52
CA GLY A 295 6.55 20.86 -21.99
C GLY A 295 5.53 21.61 -22.84
N SER A 296 4.49 20.89 -23.29
CA SER A 296 3.48 21.45 -24.19
C SER A 296 2.60 22.53 -23.55
N GLY A 297 2.45 22.50 -22.23
CA GLY A 297 1.74 23.51 -21.44
C GLY A 297 2.68 24.54 -20.80
N ARG A 298 3.75 24.08 -20.15
CA ARG A 298 4.75 24.96 -19.51
C ARG A 298 6.14 24.34 -19.62
N ASN A 299 7.15 25.16 -19.88
CA ASN A 299 8.53 24.75 -19.73
C ASN A 299 9.23 25.71 -18.76
N PHE A 300 9.56 25.22 -17.58
CA PHE A 300 10.19 26.02 -16.53
C PHE A 300 11.58 26.48 -16.97
N ASN A 301 11.89 27.74 -16.73
CA ASN A 301 13.25 28.27 -16.85
C ASN A 301 13.77 28.59 -15.44
N ILE A 302 14.63 27.72 -14.92
CA ILE A 302 15.08 27.73 -13.53
C ILE A 302 16.55 28.10 -13.45
N ALA A 303 16.90 29.00 -12.54
CA ALA A 303 18.29 29.27 -12.19
C ALA A 303 18.76 28.29 -11.11
N LEU A 304 19.87 27.59 -11.33
CA LEU A 304 20.60 26.83 -10.32
C LEU A 304 21.74 27.70 -9.77
N VAL A 305 21.55 28.31 -8.61
CA VAL A 305 22.53 29.16 -7.94
C VAL A 305 23.32 28.31 -6.95
N THR A 306 24.59 28.06 -7.25
CA THR A 306 25.46 27.24 -6.40
C THR A 306 26.24 28.11 -5.40
N VAL A 307 26.27 27.71 -4.14
CA VAL A 307 26.92 28.45 -3.05
C VAL A 307 27.79 27.58 -2.15
N ASP A 308 28.93 28.11 -1.72
CA ASP A 308 29.83 27.48 -0.74
C ASP A 308 30.30 28.46 0.35
N TYR A 309 31.12 27.99 1.29
CA TYR A 309 31.45 28.70 2.53
C TYR A 309 32.95 28.73 2.78
N ALA A 310 33.39 29.61 3.70
CA ALA A 310 34.80 29.66 4.12
C ALA A 310 35.25 28.39 4.85
N ASP A 311 34.33 27.74 5.57
CA ASP A 311 34.54 26.51 6.35
C ASP A 311 34.13 25.22 5.62
N GLU A 312 33.22 25.30 4.64
CA GLU A 312 32.81 24.14 3.84
C GLU A 312 32.79 24.50 2.34
N THR A 313 33.69 23.88 1.59
CA THR A 313 33.69 23.92 0.12
C THR A 313 32.80 22.82 -0.42
N PHE A 314 32.40 22.90 -1.70
CA PHE A 314 31.71 21.79 -2.36
C PHE A 314 32.44 20.46 -2.15
N VAL A 315 31.74 19.47 -1.62
CA VAL A 315 32.27 18.17 -1.22
C VAL A 315 32.84 17.43 -2.42
N VAL A 316 32.23 17.55 -3.61
CA VAL A 316 32.77 16.96 -4.86
C VAL A 316 34.14 17.51 -5.29
N THR A 317 34.60 18.63 -4.70
CA THR A 317 35.94 19.19 -4.97
C THR A 317 37.04 18.56 -4.13
N ARG A 318 36.66 17.75 -3.12
CA ARG A 318 37.58 17.14 -2.16
C ARG A 318 37.99 15.74 -2.61
N GLU A 319 39.00 15.19 -1.93
CA GLU A 319 39.40 13.78 -2.09
C GLU A 319 38.26 12.84 -1.67
N PRO A 320 38.14 11.64 -2.28
CA PRO A 320 37.15 10.64 -1.89
C PRO A 320 37.12 10.34 -0.39
N ASN A 321 35.92 10.19 0.15
CA ASN A 321 35.66 9.82 1.56
C ASN A 321 36.34 10.74 2.60
N SER A 322 36.64 11.98 2.24
CA SER A 322 37.43 12.89 3.08
C SER A 322 36.60 13.68 4.11
N THR A 323 35.28 13.75 3.96
CA THR A 323 34.41 14.37 4.96
C THR A 323 34.08 13.40 6.10
N VAL A 324 33.61 13.95 7.23
CA VAL A 324 33.13 13.14 8.37
C VAL A 324 31.96 12.23 8.00
N PHE A 325 31.25 12.56 6.92
CA PHE A 325 30.15 11.77 6.37
C PHE A 325 30.61 10.69 5.38
N GLY A 326 31.92 10.53 5.15
CA GLY A 326 32.45 9.59 4.17
C GLY A 326 32.17 10.01 2.72
N ASN A 327 32.04 11.30 2.46
CA ASN A 327 31.81 11.87 1.12
C ASN A 327 33.03 12.70 0.65
N PRO A 328 33.14 13.03 -0.64
CA PRO A 328 32.32 12.49 -1.74
C PRO A 328 32.65 11.01 -1.98
N LEU A 329 31.72 10.29 -2.59
CA LEU A 329 31.96 8.93 -3.04
C LEU A 329 33.06 8.91 -4.12
N PRO A 330 33.85 7.84 -4.23
CA PRO A 330 34.94 7.75 -5.20
C PRO A 330 34.53 7.91 -6.67
N ILE A 331 33.25 7.68 -7.00
CA ILE A 331 32.72 7.79 -8.36
C ILE A 331 32.85 9.21 -8.93
N VAL A 332 32.74 10.23 -8.08
CA VAL A 332 32.92 11.65 -8.46
C VAL A 332 33.58 12.39 -7.31
N SER A 333 34.81 12.87 -7.53
CA SER A 333 35.60 13.62 -6.55
C SER A 333 36.67 14.46 -7.27
N GLY A 334 37.28 15.42 -6.56
CA GLY A 334 38.34 16.27 -7.10
C GLY A 334 37.92 17.16 -8.29
N ILE A 335 36.64 17.53 -8.39
CA ILE A 335 36.16 18.48 -9.40
C ILE A 335 36.72 19.88 -9.09
N ASP A 336 37.17 20.61 -10.12
CA ASP A 336 37.58 22.00 -9.96
C ASP A 336 36.40 22.87 -9.51
N ARG A 337 36.63 23.80 -8.57
CA ARG A 337 35.55 24.58 -7.95
C ARG A 337 34.69 25.29 -9.00
N GLU A 338 35.31 25.87 -10.04
CA GLU A 338 34.65 26.55 -11.16
C GLU A 338 33.72 25.65 -11.99
N ASP A 339 33.93 24.34 -11.99
CA ASP A 339 33.14 23.39 -12.79
C ASP A 339 31.92 22.85 -12.05
N VAL A 340 31.85 23.03 -10.72
CA VAL A 340 30.73 22.56 -9.87
C VAL A 340 29.34 22.98 -10.38
N PRO A 341 29.09 24.24 -10.79
CA PRO A 341 27.76 24.64 -11.26
C PRO A 341 27.34 23.88 -12.53
N ALA A 342 28.28 23.69 -13.47
CA ALA A 342 28.03 22.93 -14.69
C ALA A 342 27.82 21.45 -14.38
N TYR A 343 28.59 20.89 -13.44
CA TYR A 343 28.45 19.52 -12.98
C TYR A 343 27.04 19.24 -12.43
N TYR A 344 26.57 20.04 -11.45
CA TYR A 344 25.24 19.82 -10.85
C TYR A 344 24.09 20.11 -11.83
N ARG A 345 24.24 21.10 -12.72
CA ARG A 345 23.29 21.31 -13.81
C ARG A 345 23.14 20.05 -14.66
N ASP A 346 24.26 19.46 -15.06
CA ASP A 346 24.27 18.29 -15.94
C ASP A 346 23.77 17.05 -15.19
N LEU A 347 24.16 16.84 -13.93
CA LEU A 347 23.67 15.75 -13.09
C LEU A 347 22.13 15.80 -12.96
N LEU A 348 21.55 16.98 -12.79
CA LEU A 348 20.11 17.15 -12.59
C LEU A 348 19.31 17.18 -13.91
N ASN A 349 19.83 17.76 -14.99
CA ASN A 349 19.01 18.11 -16.15
C ASN A 349 19.61 17.73 -17.51
N LYS A 350 20.66 16.92 -17.55
CA LYS A 350 21.23 16.39 -18.79
C LYS A 350 21.35 14.87 -18.73
N PRO A 351 20.86 14.11 -19.72
CA PRO A 351 21.06 12.67 -19.75
C PRO A 351 22.56 12.34 -19.85
N THR A 352 23.09 11.58 -18.89
CA THR A 352 24.48 11.13 -18.82
C THR A 352 24.55 9.68 -18.34
N ASP A 353 25.72 9.04 -18.47
CA ASP A 353 25.90 7.69 -17.90
C ASP A 353 25.81 7.69 -16.37
N LEU A 354 26.20 8.80 -15.71
CA LEU A 354 26.23 8.93 -14.25
C LEU A 354 24.82 8.92 -13.63
N ASN A 355 23.89 9.66 -14.22
CA ASN A 355 22.47 9.66 -13.83
C ASN A 355 21.65 8.65 -14.62
N ARG A 356 22.29 7.75 -15.38
CA ARG A 356 21.65 6.70 -16.19
C ARG A 356 20.62 7.24 -17.20
N GLY A 357 20.83 8.48 -17.64
CA GLY A 357 19.92 9.18 -18.56
C GLY A 357 18.73 9.85 -17.88
N HIS A 358 18.62 9.79 -16.55
CA HIS A 358 17.49 10.34 -15.81
C HIS A 358 17.68 11.79 -15.43
N THR A 359 16.61 12.58 -15.57
CA THR A 359 16.69 14.05 -15.41
C THR A 359 15.43 14.63 -14.78
N LEU A 360 15.56 15.84 -14.21
CA LEU A 360 14.44 16.59 -13.68
C LEU A 360 13.45 16.95 -14.81
N HIS A 361 13.96 17.25 -16.01
CA HIS A 361 13.14 17.40 -17.21
C HIS A 361 12.30 16.15 -17.48
N GLU A 362 12.92 14.96 -17.47
CA GLU A 362 12.23 13.68 -17.66
C GLU A 362 11.12 13.49 -16.63
N TYR A 363 11.43 13.69 -15.34
CA TYR A 363 10.45 13.55 -14.26
C TYR A 363 9.20 14.40 -14.52
N TRP A 364 9.36 15.70 -14.82
CA TRP A 364 8.22 16.58 -15.05
C TRP A 364 7.46 16.25 -16.33
N MET A 365 8.17 15.82 -17.38
CA MET A 365 7.54 15.38 -18.63
C MET A 365 6.73 14.11 -18.41
N GLU A 366 7.24 13.14 -17.65
CA GLU A 366 6.49 11.94 -17.31
C GLU A 366 5.26 12.25 -16.44
N ASP A 367 5.48 12.94 -15.33
CA ASP A 367 4.47 13.18 -14.30
C ASP A 367 3.29 14.03 -14.80
N SER A 368 3.52 14.83 -15.84
CA SER A 368 2.50 15.67 -16.48
C SER A 368 2.04 15.20 -17.85
N HIS A 369 2.42 13.98 -18.26
CA HIS A 369 2.11 13.41 -19.57
C HIS A 369 2.53 14.34 -20.74
N GLY A 370 3.72 14.93 -20.62
CA GLY A 370 4.38 15.79 -21.60
C GLY A 370 3.95 17.26 -21.55
N ARG A 371 3.21 17.68 -20.52
CA ARG A 371 2.74 19.07 -20.41
C ARG A 371 3.79 19.99 -19.83
N TYR A 372 4.55 19.53 -18.85
CA TYR A 372 5.49 20.32 -18.07
C TYR A 372 6.90 19.79 -18.31
N GLY A 373 7.85 20.69 -18.59
CA GLY A 373 9.27 20.34 -18.75
C GLY A 373 10.16 21.35 -18.03
N VAL A 374 11.44 21.01 -17.82
CA VAL A 374 12.38 21.85 -17.07
C VAL A 374 13.62 22.18 -17.90
N ASP A 375 14.00 23.46 -17.86
CA ASP A 375 15.32 23.97 -18.26
C ASP A 375 16.04 24.53 -17.05
N LEU A 376 17.34 24.22 -16.95
CA LEU A 376 18.19 24.61 -15.83
C LEU A 376 19.42 25.38 -16.31
N THR A 377 19.61 26.59 -15.80
CA THR A 377 20.81 27.42 -16.06
C THR A 377 21.58 27.62 -14.76
N ALA A 378 22.84 27.21 -14.72
CA ALA A 378 23.64 27.29 -13.50
C ALA A 378 24.48 28.57 -13.38
N PHE A 379 24.67 29.01 -12.14
CA PHE A 379 25.42 30.19 -11.73
C PHE A 379 26.27 29.88 -10.49
N GLY A 380 27.32 30.66 -10.28
CA GLY A 380 28.28 30.50 -9.17
C GLY A 380 29.54 29.72 -9.56
N PRO A 381 30.25 29.10 -8.60
CA PRO A 381 29.89 29.03 -7.18
C PRO A 381 30.18 30.33 -6.43
N TYR A 382 29.18 30.81 -5.69
CA TYR A 382 29.30 32.01 -4.86
C TYR A 382 29.73 31.67 -3.44
N ARG A 383 30.73 32.40 -2.93
CA ARG A 383 31.18 32.28 -1.54
C ARG A 383 30.26 33.10 -0.63
N MET A 384 29.54 32.44 0.27
CA MET A 384 28.68 33.10 1.25
C MET A 384 29.50 33.85 2.31
N PRO A 385 28.98 34.96 2.86
CA PRO A 385 29.71 35.79 3.83
C PRO A 385 29.79 35.17 5.23
N SER A 386 28.95 34.17 5.53
CA SER A 386 28.93 33.47 6.82
C SER A 386 29.37 32.02 6.65
N LEU A 387 29.61 31.34 7.78
CA LEU A 387 30.00 29.94 7.81
C LEU A 387 28.79 29.01 7.57
N SER A 388 29.04 27.82 7.07
CA SER A 388 28.02 26.83 6.68
C SER A 388 26.99 26.59 7.79
N TYR A 389 27.47 26.28 9.01
CA TYR A 389 26.63 26.01 10.18
C TYR A 389 25.79 27.21 10.62
N GLN A 390 26.15 28.44 10.25
CA GLN A 390 25.36 29.62 10.58
C GLN A 390 24.08 29.72 9.74
N TYR A 391 24.05 29.07 8.58
CA TYR A 391 22.86 28.91 7.75
C TYR A 391 22.11 27.61 8.08
N GLY A 392 22.82 26.54 8.45
CA GLY A 392 22.20 25.25 8.76
C GLY A 392 21.52 25.17 10.12
N VAL A 393 22.14 25.70 11.19
CA VAL A 393 21.55 25.68 12.53
C VAL A 393 20.35 26.63 12.62
N ASP A 394 19.16 26.05 12.81
CA ASP A 394 17.89 26.74 12.97
C ASP A 394 17.41 26.74 14.44
N ASN A 395 16.84 27.86 14.90
CA ASN A 395 16.41 28.00 16.30
C ASN A 395 15.18 27.14 16.66
N GLY A 396 14.38 26.77 15.66
CA GLY A 396 13.23 25.89 15.79
C GLY A 396 13.59 24.41 15.67
N PHE A 397 14.47 24.04 14.73
CA PHE A 397 14.85 22.64 14.53
C PHE A 397 15.98 22.18 15.44
N ASN A 398 16.97 23.04 15.71
CA ASN A 398 18.18 22.72 16.48
C ASN A 398 18.37 23.69 17.66
N PRO A 399 17.37 23.82 18.56
CA PRO A 399 17.44 24.76 19.66
C PRO A 399 18.70 24.55 20.52
N GLY A 400 19.50 25.61 20.67
CA GLY A 400 20.74 25.58 21.46
C GLY A 400 21.97 25.01 20.75
N ALA A 401 21.87 24.63 19.46
CA ALA A 401 22.99 24.09 18.70
C ALA A 401 23.95 25.15 18.12
N CYS A 402 23.66 26.44 18.28
CA CYS A 402 24.54 27.50 17.80
C CYS A 402 25.70 27.73 18.78
N PRO A 403 26.98 27.67 18.35
CA PRO A 403 28.11 27.91 19.24
C PRO A 403 28.08 29.32 19.87
N THR A 404 28.48 29.42 21.14
CA THR A 404 28.43 30.66 21.91
C THR A 404 29.26 31.77 21.26
N ASN A 405 28.73 33.00 21.25
CA ASN A 405 29.28 34.19 20.57
C ASN A 405 29.20 34.19 19.04
N ASN A 406 28.54 33.22 18.42
CA ASN A 406 28.20 33.26 16.99
C ASN A 406 26.72 33.61 16.78
N THR A 407 26.37 33.96 15.54
CA THR A 407 24.99 34.17 15.11
C THR A 407 24.63 33.13 14.05
N CYS A 408 23.70 32.23 14.36
CA CYS A 408 23.16 31.24 13.43
C CYS A 408 21.76 31.66 12.95
N ASN A 409 21.00 30.74 12.33
CA ASN A 409 19.67 31.00 11.78
C ASN A 409 19.70 32.11 10.71
N ARG A 410 20.76 32.15 9.90
CA ARG A 410 20.90 33.13 8.82
C ARG A 410 20.12 32.68 7.60
N ASP A 411 19.53 33.63 6.90
CA ASP A 411 18.80 33.34 5.67
C ASP A 411 19.75 33.26 4.47
N ILE A 412 19.99 32.05 3.99
CA ILE A 412 20.84 31.79 2.83
C ILE A 412 20.30 32.44 1.55
N ARG A 413 18.97 32.61 1.42
CA ARG A 413 18.38 33.24 0.23
C ARG A 413 18.84 34.68 0.12
N THR A 414 18.80 35.42 1.22
CA THR A 414 19.23 36.82 1.25
C THR A 414 20.65 36.99 0.67
N ASP A 415 21.61 36.18 1.13
CA ASP A 415 23.00 36.29 0.71
C ASP A 415 23.26 35.69 -0.68
N ALA A 416 22.64 34.55 -1.01
CA ALA A 416 22.77 33.90 -2.32
C ALA A 416 22.22 34.78 -3.45
N TYR A 417 21.03 35.37 -3.26
CA TYR A 417 20.45 36.29 -4.23
C TYR A 417 21.28 37.56 -4.37
N ALA A 418 21.85 38.08 -3.28
CA ALA A 418 22.70 39.26 -3.34
C ALA A 418 23.97 38.99 -4.18
N ALA A 419 24.64 37.86 -3.94
CA ALA A 419 25.83 37.46 -4.69
C ALA A 419 25.52 37.22 -6.18
N TRP A 420 24.47 36.45 -6.47
CA TRP A 420 24.05 36.17 -7.85
C TRP A 420 23.69 37.44 -8.62
N ARG A 421 22.84 38.31 -8.03
CA ARG A 421 22.43 39.57 -8.67
C ARG A 421 23.58 40.55 -8.87
N ALA A 422 24.59 40.52 -8.01
CA ALA A 422 25.79 41.34 -8.18
C ALA A 422 26.60 40.94 -9.42
N GLU A 423 26.61 39.65 -9.78
CA GLU A 423 27.27 39.17 -11.00
C GLU A 423 26.43 39.44 -12.25
N VAL A 424 25.19 38.96 -12.28
CA VAL A 424 24.41 38.88 -13.53
C VAL A 424 23.49 40.08 -13.76
N GLY A 425 23.29 40.90 -12.73
CA GLY A 425 22.36 42.03 -12.73
C GLY A 425 20.89 41.62 -12.59
N ASN A 426 20.06 42.56 -12.10
CA ASN A 426 18.64 42.33 -11.84
C ASN A 426 17.84 41.92 -13.09
N THR A 427 18.22 42.43 -14.27
CA THR A 427 17.52 42.09 -15.52
C THR A 427 17.66 40.60 -15.83
N THR A 428 18.86 40.04 -15.72
CA THR A 428 19.12 38.61 -15.95
C THR A 428 18.47 37.77 -14.87
N SER A 429 18.64 38.12 -13.60
CA SER A 429 18.06 37.35 -12.49
C SER A 429 16.53 37.29 -12.56
N ASN A 430 15.88 38.38 -12.95
CA ASN A 430 14.42 38.45 -13.06
C ASN A 430 13.86 37.77 -14.33
N SER A 431 14.72 37.26 -15.21
CA SER A 431 14.29 36.48 -16.39
C SER A 431 14.02 35.00 -16.07
N PHE A 432 14.47 34.53 -14.91
CA PHE A 432 14.17 33.20 -14.39
C PHE A 432 12.88 33.23 -13.58
N GLU A 433 12.07 32.19 -13.76
CA GLU A 433 10.80 32.10 -13.08
C GLU A 433 10.97 31.65 -11.62
N LEU A 434 11.92 30.72 -11.41
CA LEU A 434 12.21 30.08 -10.13
C LEU A 434 13.72 29.95 -9.94
N VAL A 435 14.15 29.79 -8.69
CA VAL A 435 15.56 29.63 -8.33
C VAL A 435 15.73 28.43 -7.42
N PHE A 436 16.64 27.53 -7.79
CA PHE A 436 17.18 26.50 -6.92
C PHE A 436 18.52 26.98 -6.37
N ILE A 437 18.66 27.01 -5.06
CA ILE A 437 19.92 27.28 -4.38
C ILE A 437 20.52 25.94 -3.98
N LEU A 438 21.66 25.59 -4.55
CA LEU A 438 22.43 24.40 -4.17
C LEU A 438 23.56 24.83 -3.24
N SER A 439 23.47 24.44 -1.97
CA SER A 439 24.52 24.59 -0.98
C SER A 439 25.54 23.45 -1.05
N ALA A 440 26.81 23.78 -0.82
CA ALA A 440 27.83 22.79 -0.47
C ALA A 440 27.45 22.01 0.80
N GLY A 441 27.83 20.72 0.84
CA GLY A 441 27.60 19.83 1.99
C GLY A 441 26.34 18.98 1.90
N GLN A 442 25.99 18.34 3.01
CA GLN A 442 24.81 17.48 3.16
C GLN A 442 23.57 18.28 3.56
N ASP A 443 22.41 17.65 3.46
CA ASP A 443 21.18 18.11 4.10
C ASP A 443 20.86 17.31 5.38
N GLU A 444 20.27 17.99 6.38
CA GLU A 444 20.00 17.41 7.71
C GLU A 444 19.03 16.24 7.61
N SER A 445 18.05 16.33 6.69
CA SER A 445 17.01 15.32 6.49
C SER A 445 17.57 13.96 6.05
N SER A 446 18.79 13.93 5.52
CA SER A 446 19.47 12.74 5.03
C SER A 446 20.54 12.21 6.00
N THR A 447 21.06 13.04 6.91
CA THR A 447 22.21 12.69 7.76
C THR A 447 21.84 12.39 9.21
N TRP A 448 20.72 12.92 9.72
CA TRP A 448 20.44 12.91 11.16
C TRP A 448 20.41 11.51 11.78
N GLN A 449 19.90 10.49 11.08
CA GLN A 449 19.79 9.14 11.62
C GLN A 449 21.13 8.38 11.45
N GLU A 450 21.69 8.47 10.25
CA GLU A 450 22.96 7.85 9.82
C GLU A 450 24.13 8.19 10.75
N PHE A 451 24.24 9.45 11.12
CA PHE A 451 25.31 9.97 11.96
C PHE A 451 24.79 10.36 13.35
N GLY A 452 23.68 9.73 13.75
CA GLY A 452 23.12 9.72 15.10
C GLY A 452 23.10 8.29 15.64
N GLU A 453 21.90 7.78 15.91
CA GLU A 453 21.68 6.48 16.56
C GLU A 453 22.14 5.26 15.75
N MET A 454 22.31 5.38 14.42
CA MET A 454 22.87 4.30 13.60
C MET A 454 24.36 4.11 13.85
N ARG A 455 25.07 5.20 14.19
CA ARG A 455 26.54 5.20 14.33
C ARG A 455 27.01 5.23 15.78
N PHE A 456 26.24 5.85 16.68
CA PHE A 456 26.61 6.08 18.07
C PHE A 456 25.56 5.48 19.01
N SER A 457 25.98 4.85 20.12
CA SER A 457 25.05 4.21 21.06
C SER A 457 24.35 5.21 21.97
N SER A 458 25.00 6.35 22.26
CA SER A 458 24.43 7.47 22.98
C SER A 458 24.97 8.82 22.47
N PRO A 459 24.32 9.95 22.83
CA PRO A 459 24.84 11.28 22.48
C PRO A 459 26.26 11.54 22.98
N GLU A 460 26.63 10.98 24.13
CA GLU A 460 27.95 11.11 24.74
C GLU A 460 29.05 10.36 23.98
N ASP A 461 28.68 9.39 23.15
CA ASP A 461 29.63 8.64 22.31
C ASP A 461 30.03 9.40 21.04
N VAL A 462 29.39 10.55 20.73
CA VAL A 462 29.69 11.33 19.54
C VAL A 462 31.08 11.99 19.68
N PRO A 463 32.07 11.62 18.84
CA PRO A 463 33.43 12.09 19.00
C PRO A 463 33.59 13.52 18.48
N ASP A 464 34.68 14.18 18.88
CA ASP A 464 34.96 15.58 18.54
C ASP A 464 34.98 15.88 17.03
N ALA A 465 35.31 14.89 16.19
CA ALA A 465 35.27 15.03 14.74
C ALA A 465 33.86 15.34 14.21
N PHE A 466 32.81 14.93 14.92
CA PHE A 466 31.40 15.21 14.59
C PHE A 466 30.81 16.34 15.44
N GLY A 467 31.65 17.03 16.22
CA GLY A 467 31.27 18.12 17.10
C GLY A 467 31.37 19.51 16.46
N PRO A 468 30.96 20.56 17.18
CA PRO A 468 31.10 21.95 16.75
C PRO A 468 32.57 22.39 16.63
N PRO A 469 32.83 23.48 15.88
CA PRO A 469 34.14 24.13 15.87
C PRO A 469 34.63 24.42 17.29
N LYS A 470 35.88 24.04 17.58
CA LYS A 470 36.52 24.34 18.86
C LYS A 470 36.94 25.81 18.94
N ASN A 471 36.85 26.39 20.12
CA ASN A 471 37.40 27.70 20.45
C ASN A 471 38.94 27.69 20.34
N ALA A 472 39.55 28.88 20.36
CA ALA A 472 41.01 29.02 20.28
C ALA A 472 41.77 28.31 21.43
N ASP A 473 41.12 28.05 22.56
CA ASP A 473 41.66 27.30 23.70
C ASP A 473 41.39 25.78 23.63
N GLY A 474 40.82 25.30 22.52
CA GLY A 474 40.44 23.91 22.31
C GLY A 474 39.12 23.49 22.98
N SER A 475 38.46 24.39 23.72
CA SER A 475 37.16 24.10 24.33
C SER A 475 36.02 24.14 23.31
N SER A 476 34.90 23.46 23.60
CA SER A 476 33.63 23.67 22.90
C SER A 476 32.63 24.29 23.85
N SER A 477 31.82 25.23 23.37
CA SER A 477 30.76 25.85 24.16
C SER A 477 29.49 24.98 24.27
N ILE A 478 29.36 23.98 23.42
CA ILE A 478 28.19 23.09 23.32
C ILE A 478 28.63 21.63 23.10
N PRO A 479 27.77 20.62 23.38
CA PRO A 479 28.10 19.22 23.18
C PRO A 479 28.37 18.86 21.70
N ASN A 480 28.94 17.68 21.46
CA ASN A 480 29.15 17.15 20.10
C ASN A 480 27.86 16.62 19.45
N TYR A 481 26.71 16.82 20.10
CA TYR A 481 25.39 16.39 19.64
C TYR A 481 24.38 17.53 19.81
N ALA A 482 23.30 17.49 19.04
CA ALA A 482 22.19 18.44 19.10
C ALA A 482 20.87 17.78 18.71
N SER A 483 19.75 18.36 19.15
CA SER A 483 18.41 17.90 18.74
C SER A 483 18.12 18.28 17.28
N THR A 484 17.20 17.55 16.68
CA THR A 484 16.64 17.86 15.36
C THR A 484 15.13 18.04 15.45
N ARG A 485 14.50 18.32 14.30
CA ARG A 485 13.04 18.32 14.15
C ARG A 485 12.39 16.99 14.56
N TYR A 486 13.08 15.87 14.41
CA TYR A 486 12.48 14.54 14.57
C TYR A 486 12.89 13.85 15.86
N VAL A 487 14.12 14.03 16.31
CA VAL A 487 14.69 13.27 17.42
C VAL A 487 15.39 14.15 18.43
N PRO A 488 15.45 13.71 19.70
CA PRO A 488 16.08 14.49 20.76
C PRO A 488 17.58 14.70 20.56
N TRP A 489 18.25 13.89 19.73
CA TRP A 489 19.67 14.07 19.45
C TRP A 489 20.12 13.41 18.13
N THR A 490 21.14 14.00 17.52
CA THR A 490 22.06 13.44 16.51
C THR A 490 23.43 14.10 16.69
N SER A 491 24.46 13.73 15.91
CA SER A 491 25.72 14.47 15.91
C SER A 491 25.53 15.94 15.54
N TRP A 492 26.31 16.83 16.16
CA TRP A 492 26.27 18.26 15.85
C TRP A 492 26.59 18.52 14.38
N ALA A 493 27.51 17.76 13.79
CA ALA A 493 27.80 17.83 12.36
C ALA A 493 26.54 17.63 11.50
N SER A 494 25.64 16.71 11.86
CA SER A 494 24.39 16.50 11.10
C SER A 494 23.38 17.62 11.36
N ALA A 495 23.16 17.96 12.64
CA ALA A 495 22.23 19.01 13.06
C ALA A 495 22.63 20.43 12.61
N SER A 496 23.86 20.62 12.15
CA SER A 496 24.35 21.91 11.65
C SER A 496 24.31 22.03 10.13
N THR A 497 23.87 20.99 9.43
CA THR A 497 23.64 21.03 7.98
C THR A 497 22.29 21.67 7.64
N ILE A 498 22.11 22.06 6.37
CA ILE A 498 20.91 22.77 5.95
C ILE A 498 19.70 21.84 5.89
N TRP A 499 18.55 22.34 6.33
CA TRP A 499 17.26 21.72 6.06
C TRP A 499 16.70 22.19 4.70
N PRO A 500 16.44 21.30 3.73
CA PRO A 500 15.88 21.69 2.43
C PRO A 500 14.47 22.27 2.59
N ASN A 501 14.18 23.33 1.87
CA ASN A 501 12.87 23.99 1.93
C ASN A 501 12.62 24.90 0.73
N ALA A 502 11.34 25.12 0.40
CA ALA A 502 10.88 26.09 -0.58
C ALA A 502 10.11 27.24 0.08
N GLY A 503 10.27 28.43 -0.49
CA GLY A 503 9.62 29.65 -0.02
C GLY A 503 10.08 30.88 -0.80
N GLY A 504 9.20 31.89 -0.91
CA GLY A 504 9.55 33.17 -1.53
C GLY A 504 10.01 33.07 -2.99
N GLY A 505 9.50 32.10 -3.76
CA GLY A 505 9.87 31.89 -5.17
C GLY A 505 11.17 31.13 -5.40
N SER A 506 11.76 30.51 -4.36
CA SER A 506 12.98 29.70 -4.46
C SER A 506 12.96 28.50 -3.54
N SER A 507 13.82 27.54 -3.84
CA SER A 507 14.11 26.42 -2.94
C SER A 507 15.59 26.34 -2.61
N THR A 508 15.90 25.78 -1.44
CA THR A 508 17.27 25.50 -1.00
C THR A 508 17.44 23.99 -0.88
N GLN A 509 18.50 23.48 -1.48
CA GLN A 509 18.95 22.09 -1.49
C GLN A 509 20.45 22.01 -1.16
N CYS A 510 20.96 20.80 -0.97
CA CYS A 510 22.38 20.51 -0.73
C CYS A 510 22.94 19.54 -1.78
N GLU A 511 24.25 19.29 -1.75
CA GLU A 511 24.92 18.34 -2.66
C GLU A 511 24.42 16.89 -2.49
N SER A 512 23.94 16.52 -1.30
CA SER A 512 23.31 15.22 -1.02
C SER A 512 21.84 15.16 -1.42
N SER A 513 21.21 16.30 -1.73
CA SER A 513 19.80 16.29 -2.11
C SER A 513 19.65 15.68 -3.50
N GLY A 514 18.95 14.55 -3.57
CA GLY A 514 18.63 13.89 -4.83
C GLY A 514 17.55 14.64 -5.63
N MET A 515 17.37 14.25 -6.90
CA MET A 515 16.41 14.86 -7.81
C MET A 515 14.96 14.90 -7.28
N GLY A 516 14.56 13.90 -6.49
CA GLY A 516 13.26 13.84 -5.83
C GLY A 516 13.02 15.02 -4.89
N THR A 517 14.05 15.53 -4.22
CA THR A 517 13.96 16.76 -3.42
C THR A 517 13.73 17.98 -4.31
N TYR A 518 14.40 18.10 -5.46
CA TYR A 518 14.15 19.21 -6.40
C TYR A 518 12.74 19.18 -6.98
N ALA A 519 12.23 17.99 -7.30
CA ALA A 519 10.86 17.80 -7.76
C ALA A 519 9.84 18.22 -6.69
N HIS A 520 10.00 17.73 -5.46
CA HIS A 520 9.15 18.06 -4.31
C HIS A 520 9.08 19.57 -4.06
N GLU A 521 10.24 20.23 -4.06
CA GLU A 521 10.35 21.65 -3.73
C GLU A 521 9.82 22.52 -4.87
N LEU A 522 9.98 22.09 -6.13
CA LEU A 522 9.34 22.74 -7.28
C LEU A 522 7.80 22.62 -7.20
N SER A 523 7.25 21.52 -6.69
CA SER A 523 5.81 21.41 -6.47
C SER A 523 5.28 22.47 -5.50
N HIS A 524 5.99 22.78 -4.41
CA HIS A 524 5.58 23.89 -3.52
C HIS A 524 5.51 25.24 -4.22
N LEU A 525 6.40 25.49 -5.19
CA LEU A 525 6.39 26.69 -6.02
C LEU A 525 5.18 26.75 -6.98
N LEU A 526 4.44 25.64 -7.10
CA LEU A 526 3.15 25.52 -7.78
C LEU A 526 1.94 25.56 -6.82
N ASN A 527 2.16 25.97 -5.56
CA ASN A 527 1.12 26.22 -4.56
C ASN A 527 0.41 24.96 -4.02
N ILE A 528 1.18 23.91 -3.74
CA ILE A 528 0.76 22.76 -2.94
C ILE A 528 1.61 22.66 -1.66
N GLY A 529 1.02 22.19 -0.56
CA GLY A 529 1.74 22.00 0.71
C GLY A 529 2.29 20.59 0.87
N ASP A 530 3.04 20.35 1.94
CA ASP A 530 3.45 19.00 2.36
C ASP A 530 2.26 18.14 2.79
N ASN A 531 2.39 16.82 2.69
CA ASN A 531 1.40 15.84 3.16
C ASN A 531 2.05 14.60 3.78
N TYR A 532 2.89 14.81 4.79
CA TYR A 532 3.52 13.74 5.58
C TYR A 532 3.42 14.02 7.07
N ASN A 533 3.69 13.00 7.89
CA ASN A 533 3.74 13.13 9.35
C ASN A 533 5.19 13.37 9.86
N ASN A 534 5.34 13.45 11.19
CA ASN A 534 6.62 13.16 11.83
C ASN A 534 6.64 11.67 12.22
N PRO A 535 7.53 10.83 11.66
CA PRO A 535 7.59 9.40 11.96
C PRO A 535 7.93 9.09 13.43
N PHE A 536 8.53 10.04 14.15
CA PHE A 536 8.89 9.89 15.58
C PHE A 536 8.06 10.82 16.48
N GLY A 537 6.95 11.36 15.96
CA GLY A 537 6.10 12.30 16.68
C GLY A 537 5.50 11.72 17.96
N ILE A 538 5.30 12.58 18.96
CA ILE A 538 4.53 12.28 20.17
C ILE A 538 3.40 13.31 20.24
N PRO A 539 2.13 12.93 20.00
CA PRO A 539 1.63 11.57 19.73
C PRO A 539 2.04 11.04 18.36
N LEU A 540 2.21 9.71 18.27
CA LEU A 540 2.53 9.03 17.03
C LEU A 540 1.32 9.03 16.09
N ARG A 541 1.54 9.27 14.81
CA ARG A 541 0.52 9.23 13.75
C ARG A 541 1.03 8.40 12.58
N ARG A 542 0.17 7.68 11.87
CA ARG A 542 0.52 7.04 10.59
C ARG A 542 0.92 8.10 9.57
N ASP A 543 1.83 7.77 8.64
CA ASP A 543 2.08 8.65 7.51
C ASP A 543 0.83 8.75 6.61
N TYR A 544 0.67 9.86 5.91
CA TYR A 544 -0.57 10.16 5.20
C TYR A 544 -0.60 9.46 3.85
N THR A 545 0.31 9.81 2.94
CA THR A 545 0.42 9.23 1.59
C THR A 545 1.75 8.52 1.32
N GLY A 546 2.66 8.55 2.28
CA GLY A 546 3.94 7.87 2.34
C GLY A 546 4.73 7.81 1.03
N PRO A 547 5.12 6.61 0.58
CA PRO A 547 5.96 6.44 -0.60
C PRO A 547 5.22 6.80 -1.90
N PHE A 548 3.88 6.77 -1.88
CA PHE A 548 3.04 6.89 -3.07
C PHE A 548 2.79 8.33 -3.53
N SER A 549 3.30 9.34 -2.82
CA SER A 549 3.10 10.74 -3.18
C SER A 549 4.40 11.53 -3.10
N MET A 550 4.68 12.29 -4.17
CA MET A 550 5.74 13.28 -4.20
C MET A 550 5.61 14.30 -3.05
N MET A 551 4.40 14.65 -2.63
CA MET A 551 4.17 15.58 -1.51
C MET A 551 4.27 14.92 -0.13
N SER A 552 4.55 13.62 -0.06
CA SER A 552 4.93 12.91 1.17
C SER A 552 6.39 12.44 1.07
N ARG A 553 6.67 11.17 1.41
CA ARG A 553 7.99 10.53 1.34
C ARG A 553 8.27 9.89 0.00
N GLY A 554 7.41 10.08 -1.00
CA GLY A 554 7.72 9.74 -2.39
C GLY A 554 8.91 10.51 -2.95
N SER A 555 9.27 11.67 -2.36
CA SER A 555 10.51 12.38 -2.67
C SER A 555 11.78 11.59 -2.28
N PHE A 556 11.67 10.52 -1.49
CA PHE A 556 12.77 9.66 -1.04
C PHE A 556 12.98 8.45 -1.95
N ASN A 557 12.09 8.26 -2.93
CA ASN A 557 12.11 7.17 -3.88
C ASN A 557 13.42 7.13 -4.69
N GLY A 558 13.80 5.94 -5.12
CA GLY A 558 15.11 5.63 -5.69
C GLY A 558 15.65 4.31 -5.12
N PRO A 559 16.68 3.73 -5.76
CA PRO A 559 17.27 2.48 -5.31
C PRO A 559 18.06 2.67 -4.01
N GLY A 560 18.20 1.62 -3.21
CA GLY A 560 18.94 1.62 -1.94
C GLY A 560 18.25 2.37 -0.79
N GLY A 561 16.98 2.76 -0.95
CA GLY A 561 16.14 3.28 0.13
C GLY A 561 16.61 4.59 0.79
N PRO A 562 15.96 5.02 1.89
CA PRO A 562 16.19 6.33 2.50
C PRO A 562 17.59 6.46 3.12
N HIS A 563 18.23 5.36 3.53
CA HIS A 563 19.56 5.36 4.18
C HIS A 563 20.74 5.63 3.24
N THR A 564 20.48 5.80 1.95
CA THR A 564 21.51 6.18 0.97
C THR A 564 21.43 7.65 0.55
N ARG A 565 20.44 8.40 1.04
CA ARG A 565 20.18 9.80 0.66
C ARG A 565 21.31 10.76 1.01
N TYR A 566 22.16 10.46 2.00
CA TYR A 566 23.24 11.35 2.43
C TYR A 566 24.45 11.36 1.48
N GLN A 567 24.49 10.43 0.52
CA GLN A 567 25.62 10.22 -0.35
C GLN A 567 25.78 11.38 -1.35
N ILE A 568 27.04 11.71 -1.67
CA ILE A 568 27.40 12.71 -2.67
C ILE A 568 28.30 12.06 -3.71
N PRO A 569 27.91 11.99 -4.99
CA PRO A 569 26.62 12.45 -5.53
C PRO A 569 25.43 11.59 -5.10
N ALA A 570 24.24 12.21 -5.05
CA ALA A 570 22.99 11.57 -4.68
C ALA A 570 22.41 10.72 -5.83
N LEU A 571 22.91 9.48 -5.96
CA LEU A 571 22.57 8.56 -7.07
C LEU A 571 21.68 7.37 -6.67
N GLN A 572 21.20 7.35 -5.42
CA GLN A 572 20.44 6.23 -4.83
C GLN A 572 19.11 6.75 -4.27
N GLY A 573 18.80 6.57 -2.98
CA GLY A 573 17.60 7.11 -2.36
C GLY A 573 17.44 8.62 -2.66
N GLY A 574 16.24 9.02 -3.04
CA GLY A 574 15.91 10.38 -3.46
C GLY A 574 16.41 10.78 -4.86
N SER A 575 17.11 9.90 -5.60
CA SER A 575 17.58 10.21 -6.96
C SER A 575 16.47 10.24 -8.01
N MET A 576 15.31 9.63 -7.74
CA MET A 576 14.15 9.64 -8.61
C MET A 576 12.88 9.57 -7.76
N GLY A 577 12.27 10.73 -7.51
CA GLY A 577 11.06 10.80 -6.69
C GLY A 577 9.86 10.09 -7.34
N SER A 578 8.88 9.66 -6.53
CA SER A 578 7.62 9.09 -7.01
C SER A 578 6.83 10.10 -7.83
N LEU A 579 5.86 9.64 -8.60
CA LEU A 579 4.90 10.55 -9.23
C LEU A 579 4.00 11.24 -8.18
N HIS A 580 3.38 12.35 -8.59
CA HIS A 580 2.28 12.94 -7.84
C HIS A 580 1.06 12.01 -7.87
N THR A 581 0.26 12.01 -6.80
CA THR A 581 -1.04 11.31 -6.80
C THR A 581 -1.96 11.92 -7.85
N VAL A 582 -2.99 11.18 -8.28
CA VAL A 582 -3.99 11.73 -9.22
C VAL A 582 -4.62 13.02 -8.67
N ARG A 583 -4.85 13.08 -7.34
CA ARG A 583 -5.32 14.29 -6.67
C ARG A 583 -4.34 15.46 -6.83
N ASP A 584 -3.06 15.22 -6.59
CA ASP A 584 -2.04 16.27 -6.68
C ASP A 584 -1.85 16.73 -8.13
N LYS A 585 -1.86 15.81 -9.10
CA LYS A 585 -1.81 16.13 -10.53
C LYS A 585 -2.96 17.06 -10.94
N LEU A 586 -4.18 16.83 -10.45
CA LEU A 586 -5.33 17.70 -10.72
C LEU A 586 -5.17 19.09 -10.08
N VAL A 587 -4.69 19.18 -8.84
CA VAL A 587 -4.48 20.45 -8.14
C VAL A 587 -3.39 21.29 -8.81
N LEU A 588 -2.34 20.63 -9.30
CA LEU A 588 -1.20 21.26 -9.97
C LEU A 588 -1.44 21.54 -11.46
N GLY A 589 -2.54 21.03 -12.04
CA GLY A 589 -2.88 21.17 -13.45
C GLY A 589 -2.01 20.32 -14.40
N LEU A 590 -1.44 19.24 -13.89
CA LEU A 590 -0.55 18.32 -14.63
C LEU A 590 -1.31 17.41 -15.59
N ILE A 591 -2.59 17.15 -15.34
CA ILE A 591 -3.47 16.32 -16.18
C ILE A 591 -4.80 17.02 -16.48
N SER A 592 -5.60 16.48 -17.40
CA SER A 592 -6.98 16.93 -17.62
C SER A 592 -7.93 16.34 -16.57
N ASN A 593 -9.01 17.05 -16.26
CA ASN A 593 -10.12 16.48 -15.50
C ASN A 593 -10.77 15.29 -16.23
N ASP A 594 -10.69 15.26 -17.56
CA ASP A 594 -11.23 14.16 -18.37
C ASP A 594 -10.48 12.84 -18.17
N SER A 595 -9.27 12.89 -17.57
CA SER A 595 -8.47 11.71 -17.24
C SER A 595 -8.96 10.94 -16.00
N VAL A 596 -10.05 11.41 -15.37
CA VAL A 596 -10.60 10.85 -14.14
C VAL A 596 -12.12 10.75 -14.26
N VAL A 597 -12.66 9.57 -13.98
CA VAL A 597 -14.12 9.40 -13.84
C VAL A 597 -14.53 10.02 -12.50
N SER A 598 -15.37 11.06 -12.51
CA SER A 598 -15.81 11.74 -11.29
C SER A 598 -17.32 11.66 -11.11
N ILE A 599 -17.78 11.21 -9.95
CA ILE A 599 -19.20 11.13 -9.59
C ILE A 599 -19.44 11.62 -8.17
N THR A 600 -20.59 12.26 -7.90
CA THR A 600 -20.99 12.60 -6.52
C THR A 600 -21.62 11.39 -5.83
N ARG A 601 -21.50 11.32 -4.49
CA ARG A 601 -22.17 10.27 -3.69
C ARG A 601 -23.66 10.16 -3.97
N ASP A 602 -24.37 11.28 -4.09
CA ASP A 602 -25.82 11.28 -4.36
C ASP A 602 -26.13 10.76 -5.76
N ALA A 603 -25.36 11.18 -6.78
CA ALA A 603 -25.54 10.66 -8.14
C ALA A 603 -25.23 9.15 -8.22
N LEU A 604 -24.27 8.68 -7.42
CA LEU A 604 -23.92 7.27 -7.32
C LEU A 604 -25.06 6.40 -6.73
N ALA A 605 -25.83 6.94 -5.79
CA ALA A 605 -26.99 6.23 -5.22
C ALA A 605 -28.13 6.05 -6.25
N GLU A 606 -28.31 7.00 -7.17
CA GLU A 606 -29.33 6.91 -8.22
C GLU A 606 -28.88 6.12 -9.46
N SER A 607 -27.57 6.11 -9.74
CA SER A 607 -27.02 5.48 -10.94
C SER A 607 -26.87 3.97 -10.84
N GLY A 608 -26.78 3.43 -9.63
CA GLY A 608 -26.19 2.12 -9.39
C GLY A 608 -24.66 2.15 -9.49
N PRO A 609 -23.99 0.99 -9.48
CA PRO A 609 -22.54 0.89 -9.53
C PRO A 609 -21.91 1.59 -10.74
N VAL A 610 -20.80 2.30 -10.49
CA VAL A 610 -19.91 2.83 -11.53
C VAL A 610 -18.69 1.93 -11.62
N VAL A 611 -18.35 1.51 -12.84
CA VAL A 611 -17.19 0.63 -13.12
C VAL A 611 -16.32 1.27 -14.20
N ALA A 612 -15.02 1.34 -13.94
CA ALA A 612 -14.04 1.88 -14.87
C ALA A 612 -12.77 1.03 -14.92
N GLN A 613 -12.18 0.92 -16.10
CA GLN A 613 -10.81 0.42 -16.24
C GLN A 613 -9.87 1.62 -16.18
N ILE A 614 -9.01 1.66 -15.17
CA ILE A 614 -8.04 2.75 -14.96
C ILE A 614 -6.62 2.21 -15.12
N THR A 615 -5.77 2.99 -15.78
CA THR A 615 -4.38 2.62 -16.07
C THR A 615 -3.43 3.23 -15.04
N ALA A 616 -2.28 2.59 -14.82
CA ALA A 616 -1.20 3.12 -13.99
C ALA A 616 -0.86 4.57 -14.34
N ARG A 617 -0.71 5.41 -13.30
CA ARG A 617 -0.49 6.86 -13.45
C ARG A 617 0.83 7.24 -14.15
N SER A 618 1.78 6.31 -14.24
CA SER A 618 3.05 6.42 -14.94
C SER A 618 2.93 6.29 -16.47
N VAL A 619 1.75 5.91 -16.98
CA VAL A 619 1.50 5.72 -18.40
C VAL A 619 0.50 6.77 -18.89
N VAL A 620 0.75 7.33 -20.09
CA VAL A 620 -0.20 8.23 -20.75
C VAL A 620 -1.37 7.41 -21.26
N SER A 621 -2.56 7.67 -20.71
CA SER A 621 -3.79 6.98 -21.06
C SER A 621 -5.00 7.91 -20.95
N ASP A 622 -6.13 7.45 -21.46
CA ASP A 622 -7.39 8.20 -21.38
C ASP A 622 -7.91 8.30 -19.94
N LEU A 623 -7.73 7.26 -19.11
CA LEU A 623 -8.19 7.22 -17.73
C LEU A 623 -7.13 6.66 -16.79
N ILE A 624 -6.84 7.40 -15.72
CA ILE A 624 -5.87 7.02 -14.68
C ILE A 624 -6.46 7.00 -13.26
N GLY A 625 -7.73 7.38 -13.08
CA GLY A 625 -8.36 7.32 -11.77
C GLY A 625 -9.89 7.40 -11.77
N LEU A 626 -10.47 7.07 -10.61
CA LEU A 626 -11.88 7.23 -10.29
C LEU A 626 -12.00 8.06 -9.01
N ARG A 627 -12.86 9.08 -9.04
CA ARG A 627 -13.13 9.98 -7.92
C ARG A 627 -14.59 9.94 -7.52
N VAL A 628 -14.84 9.75 -6.22
CA VAL A 628 -16.17 9.96 -5.62
C VAL A 628 -16.15 11.21 -4.78
N VAL A 629 -16.92 12.22 -5.18
CA VAL A 629 -17.07 13.49 -4.44
C VAL A 629 -18.17 13.33 -3.39
N ILE A 630 -17.85 13.67 -2.14
CA ILE A 630 -18.78 13.67 -1.01
C ILE A 630 -19.06 15.10 -0.56
N ASP A 631 -20.34 15.40 -0.28
CA ASP A 631 -20.78 16.67 0.30
C ASP A 631 -20.27 16.86 1.73
N GLN A 632 -20.17 15.76 2.48
CA GLN A 632 -19.69 15.73 3.85
C GLN A 632 -19.10 14.36 4.18
N ASP A 633 -17.93 14.38 4.82
CA ASP A 633 -17.36 13.23 5.51
C ASP A 633 -18.14 12.93 6.79
N ARG A 634 -18.78 11.76 6.81
CA ARG A 634 -19.64 11.27 7.88
C ARG A 634 -18.92 10.29 8.81
N SER A 635 -17.62 10.08 8.63
CA SER A 635 -16.80 9.22 9.49
C SER A 635 -16.92 9.64 10.96
N PRO A 636 -17.02 8.69 11.92
CA PRO A 636 -16.98 9.00 13.34
C PRO A 636 -15.72 9.79 13.69
N ALA A 637 -15.84 10.74 14.63
CA ALA A 637 -14.67 11.45 15.12
C ALA A 637 -13.72 10.48 15.85
N CYS A 638 -12.45 10.52 15.49
CA CYS A 638 -11.35 9.84 16.18
C CYS A 638 -10.41 10.87 16.83
N ASN A 639 -9.52 10.42 17.72
CA ASN A 639 -8.59 11.29 18.43
C ASN A 639 -7.15 11.05 17.96
N ILE A 640 -6.62 12.00 17.17
CA ILE A 640 -5.25 11.97 16.64
C ILE A 640 -4.16 11.90 17.71
N SER A 641 -4.49 12.18 18.98
CA SER A 641 -3.54 12.12 20.09
C SER A 641 -3.45 10.75 20.76
N THR A 642 -4.38 9.85 20.47
CA THR A 642 -4.44 8.51 21.10
C THR A 642 -4.60 7.38 20.09
N ASP A 643 -4.89 7.70 18.83
CA ASP A 643 -5.12 6.74 17.76
C ASP A 643 -4.20 7.07 16.58
N VAL A 644 -3.25 6.18 16.33
CA VAL A 644 -2.22 6.32 15.29
C VAL A 644 -2.83 6.29 13.87
N LEU A 645 -3.94 5.57 13.68
CA LEU A 645 -4.62 5.44 12.40
C LEU A 645 -5.72 6.50 12.18
N CYS A 646 -5.87 7.44 13.13
CA CYS A 646 -6.86 8.49 13.01
C CYS A 646 -6.47 9.50 11.91
N ASP A 647 -7.27 9.53 10.84
CA ASP A 647 -7.11 10.41 9.68
C ASP A 647 -7.53 11.88 9.96
N GLY A 648 -8.24 12.13 11.06
CA GLY A 648 -8.73 13.45 11.48
C GLY A 648 -9.96 13.98 10.71
N GLY A 649 -10.52 13.17 9.81
CA GLY A 649 -11.74 13.43 9.04
C GLY A 649 -11.75 14.71 8.20
N ARG A 650 -12.97 15.10 7.78
CA ARG A 650 -13.29 16.29 6.97
C ARG A 650 -12.79 16.19 5.53
N TYR A 651 -12.91 15.02 4.95
CA TYR A 651 -12.59 14.78 3.54
C TYR A 651 -13.74 15.19 2.61
N ASN A 652 -13.40 15.40 1.34
CA ASN A 652 -14.32 15.85 0.29
C ASN A 652 -14.43 14.85 -0.86
N SER A 653 -13.51 13.90 -0.95
CA SER A 653 -13.58 12.84 -1.95
C SER A 653 -12.85 11.58 -1.54
N TYR A 654 -13.14 10.50 -2.26
CA TYR A 654 -12.29 9.32 -2.38
C TYR A 654 -11.65 9.33 -3.75
N ASP A 655 -10.36 9.04 -3.82
CA ASP A 655 -9.59 8.90 -5.05
C ASP A 655 -9.05 7.47 -5.14
N ILE A 656 -9.23 6.85 -6.30
CA ILE A 656 -8.80 5.49 -6.62
C ILE A 656 -7.86 5.60 -7.82
N GLU A 657 -6.61 5.15 -7.66
CA GLU A 657 -5.57 5.23 -8.69
C GLU A 657 -4.70 3.97 -8.69
N VAL A 658 -4.02 3.72 -9.82
CA VAL A 658 -3.14 2.55 -9.99
C VAL A 658 -1.68 2.98 -9.86
N ILE A 659 -0.97 2.33 -8.96
CA ILE A 659 0.49 2.44 -8.78
C ILE A 659 1.13 1.24 -9.48
N ASP A 660 2.14 1.47 -10.30
CA ASP A 660 2.93 0.42 -10.94
C ASP A 660 4.42 0.76 -10.83
N ARG A 661 5.25 -0.25 -10.61
CA ARG A 661 6.72 -0.11 -10.61
C ARG A 661 7.24 0.13 -12.03
N MET A 662 6.97 1.33 -12.55
CA MET A 662 7.28 1.79 -13.89
C MET A 662 7.49 3.31 -13.90
N GLY A 663 8.46 3.78 -14.68
CA GLY A 663 8.88 5.18 -14.77
C GLY A 663 9.43 5.68 -13.46
N ALA A 664 9.06 6.89 -13.06
CA ALA A 664 9.44 7.47 -11.79
C ALA A 664 8.92 6.65 -10.59
N ASP A 665 7.83 5.89 -10.77
CA ASP A 665 7.31 4.97 -9.75
C ASP A 665 8.03 3.61 -9.72
N SER A 666 9.11 3.39 -10.49
CA SER A 666 9.82 2.10 -10.53
C SER A 666 10.30 1.58 -9.17
N PHE A 667 10.58 2.48 -8.23
CA PHE A 667 11.06 2.15 -6.88
C PHE A 667 9.95 2.18 -5.81
N GLN A 668 8.68 2.21 -6.23
CA GLN A 668 7.55 2.09 -5.31
C GLN A 668 7.52 0.72 -4.65
N PRO A 669 7.16 0.63 -3.36
CA PRO A 669 7.25 -0.62 -2.62
C PRO A 669 6.24 -1.67 -3.09
N ASP A 670 5.23 -1.34 -3.89
CA ASP A 670 4.22 -2.29 -4.39
C ASP A 670 3.62 -1.82 -5.73
N SER A 671 2.88 -2.70 -6.42
CA SER A 671 2.11 -2.39 -7.62
C SER A 671 0.67 -2.88 -7.44
N GLY A 672 -0.29 -1.97 -7.44
CA GLY A 672 -1.68 -2.26 -7.09
C GLY A 672 -2.56 -1.02 -7.12
N VAL A 673 -3.71 -1.07 -6.44
CA VAL A 673 -4.66 0.05 -6.39
C VAL A 673 -4.53 0.80 -5.07
N MET A 674 -4.23 2.09 -5.14
CA MET A 674 -4.28 3.00 -4.01
C MET A 674 -5.69 3.56 -3.87
N ILE A 675 -6.27 3.44 -2.68
CA ILE A 675 -7.51 4.14 -2.30
C ILE A 675 -7.12 5.22 -1.29
N SER A 676 -7.60 6.45 -1.49
CA SER A 676 -7.31 7.54 -0.57
C SER A 676 -8.52 8.45 -0.34
N LYS A 677 -8.57 9.07 0.84
CA LYS A 677 -9.49 10.18 1.12
C LYS A 677 -8.77 11.51 0.84
N SER A 678 -9.45 12.45 0.21
CA SER A 678 -8.83 13.73 -0.22
C SER A 678 -9.64 14.94 0.18
N LYS A 679 -8.94 16.04 0.43
CA LYS A 679 -9.49 17.38 0.66
C LYS A 679 -9.27 18.25 -0.56
N THR A 680 -10.24 19.13 -0.80
CA THR A 680 -10.13 20.22 -1.77
C THR A 680 -9.13 21.28 -1.31
N SER A 681 -8.99 21.48 0.00
CA SER A 681 -7.98 22.37 0.60
C SER A 681 -6.63 21.68 0.76
N ASN A 682 -5.53 22.44 0.74
CA ASN A 682 -4.17 21.96 1.04
C ASN A 682 -3.87 21.90 2.57
N SER A 683 -4.89 21.70 3.42
CA SER A 683 -4.71 21.62 4.87
C SER A 683 -4.43 20.18 5.31
N GLN A 684 -3.24 19.95 5.87
CA GLN A 684 -2.77 18.63 6.29
C GLN A 684 -3.66 17.96 7.37
N PRO A 685 -3.80 16.62 7.31
CA PRO A 685 -3.57 15.79 6.12
C PRO A 685 -4.59 16.16 5.04
N PHE A 686 -4.14 16.52 3.83
CA PHE A 686 -5.05 16.83 2.72
C PHE A 686 -5.32 15.64 1.82
N GLN A 687 -4.53 14.58 1.94
CA GLN A 687 -4.81 13.27 1.37
C GLN A 687 -4.38 12.19 2.35
N TRP A 688 -5.14 11.10 2.46
CA TRP A 688 -4.88 10.02 3.41
C TRP A 688 -5.10 8.67 2.74
N THR A 689 -4.08 7.80 2.77
CA THR A 689 -4.14 6.45 2.20
C THR A 689 -4.99 5.54 3.09
N ILE A 690 -5.95 4.87 2.48
CA ILE A 690 -6.67 3.79 3.13
C ILE A 690 -5.81 2.55 3.00
N ASP A 691 -5.51 1.94 4.14
CA ASP A 691 -4.55 0.86 4.23
C ASP A 691 -5.23 -0.50 4.18
N ALA A 692 -4.87 -1.33 3.20
CA ALA A 692 -5.34 -2.69 3.12
C ALA A 692 -4.84 -3.56 4.29
N ASN A 693 -3.65 -3.27 4.82
CA ASN A 693 -2.93 -3.98 5.88
C ASN A 693 -2.44 -2.99 6.96
N PRO A 694 -3.36 -2.42 7.77
CA PRO A 694 -3.04 -1.35 8.72
C PRO A 694 -2.19 -1.79 9.92
N GLU A 695 -1.88 -3.08 10.02
CA GLU A 695 -1.01 -3.63 11.05
C GLU A 695 0.44 -3.10 10.95
N ASP A 696 1.23 -3.34 11.98
CA ASP A 696 2.67 -3.04 11.94
C ASP A 696 3.36 -4.07 11.06
N ILE A 697 4.07 -3.62 10.02
CA ILE A 697 4.80 -4.50 9.10
C ILE A 697 6.02 -5.14 9.79
N THR A 698 6.44 -4.66 10.97
CA THR A 698 7.59 -5.18 11.73
C THR A 698 8.91 -5.18 10.94
N LEU A 699 9.15 -4.11 10.19
CA LEU A 699 10.37 -3.94 9.40
C LEU A 699 11.53 -3.41 10.26
N VAL A 700 12.68 -4.08 10.17
CA VAL A 700 13.94 -3.57 10.73
C VAL A 700 14.42 -2.41 9.86
N ASP A 701 14.61 -1.26 10.49
CA ASP A 701 15.16 -0.04 9.91
C ASP A 701 16.69 -0.17 9.77
N PHE A 702 17.35 -0.49 10.89
CA PHE A 702 18.81 -0.69 10.95
C PHE A 702 19.21 -1.48 12.19
N VAL A 703 20.47 -1.90 12.26
CA VAL A 703 21.06 -2.51 13.47
C VAL A 703 21.89 -1.46 14.22
N ARG A 704 21.56 -1.21 15.49
CA ARG A 704 22.30 -0.26 16.33
C ARG A 704 23.74 -0.72 16.57
N PRO A 705 24.66 0.18 16.96
CA PRO A 705 26.05 -0.18 17.26
C PRO A 705 26.22 -1.24 18.36
N ASN A 706 25.23 -1.36 19.25
CA ASN A 706 25.19 -2.39 20.30
C ASN A 706 24.68 -3.78 19.82
N GLY A 707 24.37 -3.91 18.52
CA GLY A 707 23.85 -5.14 17.90
C GLY A 707 22.34 -5.34 18.01
N THR A 708 21.58 -4.39 18.55
CA THR A 708 20.11 -4.50 18.65
C THR A 708 19.40 -3.93 17.43
N ASP A 709 18.32 -4.60 16.99
CA ASP A 709 17.50 -4.12 15.88
C ASP A 709 16.74 -2.84 16.26
N ALA A 710 16.75 -1.87 15.36
CA ALA A 710 15.83 -0.75 15.33
C ALA A 710 14.73 -1.08 14.33
N TYR A 711 13.48 -1.10 14.80
CA TYR A 711 12.32 -1.26 13.92
C TYR A 711 11.81 0.11 13.51
N ILE A 712 11.28 0.22 12.31
CA ILE A 712 10.55 1.42 11.89
C ILE A 712 9.35 1.64 12.81
N THR A 713 8.98 2.88 13.08
CA THR A 713 7.79 3.17 13.89
C THR A 713 6.52 3.00 13.06
N MET A 714 5.36 2.94 13.71
CA MET A 714 4.05 3.03 13.03
C MET A 714 3.83 4.35 12.27
N GLY A 715 4.68 5.36 12.50
CA GLY A 715 4.68 6.62 11.76
C GLY A 715 5.63 6.65 10.57
N ASP A 716 6.51 5.68 10.40
CA ASP A 716 7.37 5.61 9.21
C ASP A 716 6.51 5.37 7.95
N TYR A 717 6.92 5.96 6.82
CA TYR A 717 6.18 5.85 5.57
C TYR A 717 6.23 4.45 4.96
N ARG A 718 7.30 3.67 5.23
CA ARG A 718 7.44 2.28 4.77
C ARG A 718 6.42 1.35 5.41
N GLN A 719 5.73 1.80 6.47
CA GLN A 719 4.56 1.10 6.96
C GLN A 719 3.43 1.00 5.94
N LEU A 720 3.40 1.87 4.92
CA LEU A 720 2.44 1.78 3.81
C LEU A 720 2.94 0.88 2.67
N ALA A 721 4.03 0.14 2.84
CA ALA A 721 4.63 -0.67 1.77
C ALA A 721 3.70 -1.76 1.23
N ASP A 722 2.81 -2.30 2.07
CA ASP A 722 1.81 -3.31 1.72
C ASP A 722 0.38 -2.77 1.74
N ALA A 723 0.20 -1.45 1.67
CA ALA A 723 -1.11 -0.80 1.81
C ALA A 723 -2.02 -0.88 0.57
N LEU A 724 -1.46 -1.21 -0.61
CA LEU A 724 -2.23 -1.23 -1.86
C LEU A 724 -3.21 -2.40 -1.90
N PHE A 725 -4.34 -2.18 -2.56
CA PHE A 725 -5.38 -3.19 -2.77
C PHE A 725 -5.11 -4.00 -4.05
N HIS A 726 -5.45 -5.28 -4.02
CA HIS A 726 -5.22 -6.24 -5.11
C HIS A 726 -6.50 -6.98 -5.48
N ALA A 727 -6.63 -7.40 -6.74
CA ALA A 727 -7.82 -8.10 -7.22
C ALA A 727 -7.89 -9.56 -6.70
N GLY A 728 -9.11 -10.02 -6.43
CA GLY A 728 -9.36 -11.43 -6.11
C GLY A 728 -8.94 -11.88 -4.71
N THR A 729 -9.16 -13.17 -4.42
CA THR A 729 -8.98 -13.71 -3.07
C THR A 729 -7.58 -14.26 -2.84
N GLY A 730 -7.14 -14.20 -1.59
CA GLY A 730 -5.85 -14.79 -1.18
C GLY A 730 -4.63 -14.08 -1.74
N SER A 731 -4.77 -12.84 -2.21
CA SER A 731 -3.66 -12.03 -2.73
C SER A 731 -2.61 -11.70 -1.67
N GLY A 732 -2.97 -11.68 -0.40
CA GLY A 732 -2.17 -11.07 0.68
C GLY A 732 -2.64 -9.65 1.02
N SER A 733 -3.58 -9.10 0.24
CA SER A 733 -4.21 -7.80 0.46
C SER A 733 -5.74 -7.90 0.34
N LYS A 734 -6.43 -6.78 0.58
CA LYS A 734 -7.87 -6.65 0.37
C LYS A 734 -8.18 -6.34 -1.10
N TYR A 735 -9.34 -6.78 -1.55
CA TYR A 735 -9.89 -6.48 -2.89
C TYR A 735 -11.10 -5.54 -2.83
N GLU A 736 -11.51 -5.10 -1.64
CA GLU A 736 -12.66 -4.21 -1.44
C GLU A 736 -12.50 -3.36 -0.18
N PHE A 737 -13.13 -2.19 -0.16
CA PHE A 737 -13.19 -1.30 0.98
C PHE A 737 -14.62 -0.77 1.18
N VAL A 738 -15.13 -0.89 2.41
CA VAL A 738 -16.46 -0.42 2.81
C VAL A 738 -16.32 0.74 3.78
N ASP A 739 -16.95 1.87 3.47
CA ASP A 739 -17.11 3.00 4.38
C ASP A 739 -18.60 3.15 4.72
N GLU A 740 -19.05 2.44 5.75
CA GLU A 740 -20.45 2.47 6.19
C GLU A 740 -20.93 3.88 6.54
N PRO A 741 -20.17 4.71 7.29
CA PRO A 741 -20.59 6.07 7.62
C PRO A 741 -20.83 6.94 6.38
N ASN A 742 -19.97 6.81 5.36
CA ASN A 742 -20.12 7.56 4.12
C ASN A 742 -21.02 6.87 3.09
N GLY A 743 -21.49 5.65 3.36
CA GLY A 743 -22.41 4.92 2.50
C GLY A 743 -21.75 4.44 1.20
N LEU A 744 -20.46 4.07 1.23
CA LEU A 744 -19.71 3.71 0.02
C LEU A 744 -19.12 2.30 0.11
N HIS A 745 -19.04 1.64 -1.04
CA HIS A 745 -18.30 0.39 -1.21
C HIS A 745 -17.48 0.46 -2.50
N ILE A 746 -16.15 0.35 -2.36
CA ILE A 746 -15.16 0.41 -3.43
C ILE A 746 -14.60 -1.00 -3.68
N TYR A 747 -14.39 -1.37 -4.93
CA TYR A 747 -13.97 -2.70 -5.36
C TYR A 747 -12.77 -2.66 -6.29
N ILE A 748 -11.87 -3.61 -6.12
CA ILE A 748 -10.83 -3.99 -7.08
C ILE A 748 -11.32 -5.25 -7.78
N LEU A 749 -11.91 -5.06 -8.95
CA LEU A 749 -12.74 -6.08 -9.62
C LEU A 749 -11.91 -7.02 -10.48
N ASP A 750 -10.89 -6.50 -11.17
CA ASP A 750 -10.04 -7.30 -12.04
C ASP A 750 -8.68 -6.61 -12.27
N VAL A 751 -7.68 -7.40 -12.63
CA VAL A 751 -6.32 -6.93 -12.95
C VAL A 751 -5.96 -7.25 -14.40
N HIS A 752 -5.34 -6.30 -15.09
CA HIS A 752 -4.88 -6.48 -16.46
C HIS A 752 -3.45 -5.98 -16.59
N ARG A 753 -2.58 -6.81 -17.16
CA ARG A 753 -1.28 -6.37 -17.63
C ARG A 753 -1.12 -6.74 -19.09
N ASP A 754 -0.91 -5.74 -19.94
CA ASP A 754 -0.81 -5.97 -21.38
C ASP A 754 0.55 -6.54 -21.80
N GLU A 755 0.71 -6.82 -23.09
CA GLU A 755 1.94 -7.41 -23.65
C GLU A 755 3.14 -6.45 -23.60
N THR A 756 2.92 -5.15 -23.40
CA THR A 756 3.96 -4.14 -23.18
C THR A 756 4.30 -3.95 -21.70
N GLY A 757 3.56 -4.63 -20.82
CA GLY A 757 3.74 -4.58 -19.38
C GLY A 757 2.94 -3.47 -18.70
N VAL A 758 2.01 -2.78 -19.37
CA VAL A 758 1.21 -1.72 -18.74
C VAL A 758 0.17 -2.33 -17.81
N LEU A 759 0.18 -1.89 -16.55
CA LEU A 759 -0.80 -2.27 -15.54
C LEU A 759 -2.08 -1.41 -15.63
N SER A 760 -3.22 -2.07 -15.60
CA SER A 760 -4.52 -1.44 -15.40
C SER A 760 -5.43 -2.31 -14.54
N TYR A 761 -6.36 -1.69 -13.85
CA TYR A 761 -7.35 -2.39 -13.03
C TYR A 761 -8.75 -2.01 -13.46
N THR A 762 -9.64 -2.99 -13.45
CA THR A 762 -11.08 -2.71 -13.41
C THR A 762 -11.43 -2.42 -11.95
N VAL A 763 -11.86 -1.19 -11.67
CA VAL A 763 -12.31 -0.76 -10.34
C VAL A 763 -13.78 -0.42 -10.38
N GLY A 764 -14.46 -0.59 -9.26
CA GLY A 764 -15.87 -0.29 -9.11
C GLY A 764 -16.15 0.49 -7.85
N VAL A 765 -17.21 1.29 -7.87
CA VAL A 765 -17.74 1.91 -6.67
C VAL A 765 -19.27 1.90 -6.71
N ARG A 766 -19.90 1.71 -5.56
CA ARG A 766 -21.34 1.85 -5.39
C ARG A 766 -21.69 2.54 -4.08
N SER A 767 -22.91 3.05 -4.04
CA SER A 767 -23.55 3.44 -2.79
C SER A 767 -24.02 2.20 -2.03
N LEU A 768 -24.00 2.27 -0.69
CA LEU A 768 -24.64 1.29 0.20
C LEU A 768 -26.16 1.45 0.25
N VAL A 769 -26.67 2.60 -0.18
CA VAL A 769 -28.09 2.86 -0.40
C VAL A 769 -28.32 2.89 -1.90
N ASP A 770 -29.29 2.10 -2.35
CA ASP A 770 -29.70 2.07 -3.74
C ASP A 770 -31.04 2.80 -3.90
N ASP A 771 -30.97 3.98 -4.53
CA ASP A 771 -32.13 4.80 -4.89
C ASP A 771 -32.40 4.71 -6.42
N SER A 772 -31.74 3.78 -7.11
CA SER A 772 -31.95 3.57 -8.53
C SER A 772 -33.36 3.08 -8.83
N SER A 773 -33.87 3.46 -10.00
CA SER A 773 -35.11 2.89 -10.56
C SER A 773 -34.87 1.61 -11.36
N SER A 774 -33.63 1.11 -11.38
CA SER A 774 -33.25 -0.10 -12.11
C SER A 774 -33.87 -1.36 -11.49
N GLN A 775 -34.02 -2.41 -12.30
CA GLN A 775 -34.44 -3.73 -11.83
C GLN A 775 -33.25 -4.67 -11.86
N TYR A 776 -32.92 -5.31 -10.73
CA TYR A 776 -31.79 -6.23 -10.62
C TYR A 776 -32.19 -7.66 -10.98
N GLY A 777 -31.29 -8.39 -11.62
CA GLY A 777 -31.52 -9.76 -12.04
C GLY A 777 -30.21 -10.51 -12.29
N ILE A 778 -30.17 -11.77 -11.87
CA ILE A 778 -29.05 -12.67 -12.13
C ILE A 778 -29.54 -14.06 -12.51
N GLN A 779 -28.88 -14.64 -13.51
CA GLN A 779 -29.00 -16.05 -13.87
C GLN A 779 -27.61 -16.68 -13.90
N VAL A 780 -27.49 -17.91 -13.39
CA VAL A 780 -26.23 -18.66 -13.41
C VAL A 780 -26.45 -19.98 -14.14
N SER A 781 -25.65 -20.25 -15.17
CA SER A 781 -25.71 -21.51 -15.91
C SER A 781 -25.17 -22.69 -15.08
N SER A 782 -25.50 -23.92 -15.47
CA SER A 782 -24.89 -25.10 -14.84
C SER A 782 -23.39 -25.10 -15.13
N GLY A 783 -22.57 -25.23 -14.09
CA GLY A 783 -21.14 -25.10 -14.25
C GLY A 783 -20.51 -26.31 -14.94
N VAL A 784 -19.50 -26.03 -15.78
CA VAL A 784 -18.80 -27.01 -16.60
C VAL A 784 -17.37 -27.18 -16.10
N PRO A 785 -16.89 -28.41 -15.85
CA PRO A 785 -15.48 -28.64 -15.54
C PRO A 785 -14.59 -28.20 -16.69
N PHE A 786 -13.59 -27.38 -16.39
CA PHE A 786 -12.69 -26.78 -17.35
C PHE A 786 -11.23 -26.95 -16.90
N THR A 787 -10.38 -27.46 -17.78
CA THR A 787 -8.99 -27.81 -17.49
C THR A 787 -8.03 -26.98 -18.34
N PHE A 788 -6.95 -26.51 -17.72
CA PHE A 788 -5.85 -25.85 -18.44
C PHE A 788 -4.61 -26.75 -18.50
N GLY A 789 -4.03 -26.88 -19.69
CA GLY A 789 -2.82 -27.68 -19.88
C GLY A 789 -3.00 -29.14 -19.49
N LYS A 790 -2.05 -29.67 -18.68
CA LYS A 790 -2.05 -31.06 -18.19
C LYS A 790 -2.71 -31.21 -16.81
N SER A 791 -3.37 -30.17 -16.29
CA SER A 791 -3.97 -30.23 -14.96
C SER A 791 -5.16 -31.19 -14.92
N SER A 792 -5.39 -31.79 -13.76
CA SER A 792 -6.51 -32.68 -13.52
C SER A 792 -7.07 -32.44 -12.11
N PRO A 793 -8.28 -32.94 -11.81
CA PRO A 793 -8.85 -32.80 -10.47
C PRO A 793 -7.95 -33.35 -9.36
N VAL A 794 -7.06 -34.29 -9.65
CA VAL A 794 -6.12 -34.89 -8.68
C VAL A 794 -4.69 -34.35 -8.79
N THR A 795 -4.38 -33.58 -9.83
CA THR A 795 -3.02 -33.09 -10.12
C THR A 795 -3.11 -31.63 -10.55
N GLY A 796 -2.79 -30.71 -9.63
CA GLY A 796 -2.86 -29.26 -9.86
C GLY A 796 -4.27 -28.67 -9.75
N GLY A 797 -5.34 -29.46 -9.87
CA GLY A 797 -6.71 -28.97 -9.81
C GLY A 797 -7.22 -28.44 -11.16
N ILE A 798 -8.51 -28.11 -11.21
CA ILE A 798 -9.20 -27.61 -12.40
C ILE A 798 -10.14 -26.45 -12.01
N PHE A 799 -10.82 -25.86 -12.98
CA PHE A 799 -11.92 -24.94 -12.72
C PHE A 799 -13.29 -25.59 -12.95
N CYS A 800 -14.29 -25.06 -12.27
CA CYS A 800 -15.67 -25.07 -12.73
C CYS A 800 -15.99 -23.70 -13.30
N GLU A 801 -16.27 -23.62 -14.59
CA GLU A 801 -16.70 -22.40 -15.29
C GLU A 801 -18.23 -22.30 -15.21
N PHE A 802 -18.73 -21.12 -14.86
CA PHE A 802 -20.15 -20.77 -14.80
C PHE A 802 -20.39 -19.50 -15.63
N GLU A 803 -21.49 -19.45 -16.38
CA GLU A 803 -21.92 -18.23 -17.06
C GLU A 803 -22.92 -17.48 -16.19
N LEU A 804 -22.65 -16.20 -15.92
CA LEU A 804 -23.45 -15.30 -15.12
C LEU A 804 -24.07 -14.26 -16.04
N THR A 805 -25.38 -14.27 -16.19
CA THR A 805 -26.11 -13.32 -17.05
C THR A 805 -26.87 -12.33 -16.18
N ASN A 806 -26.55 -11.05 -16.31
CA ASN A 806 -27.34 -9.98 -15.69
C ASN A 806 -28.59 -9.76 -16.54
N ASN A 807 -29.71 -10.36 -16.12
CA ASN A 807 -31.00 -10.23 -16.80
C ASN A 807 -31.89 -9.13 -16.18
N GLY A 808 -31.29 -8.20 -15.45
CA GLY A 808 -31.96 -7.00 -14.97
C GLY A 808 -32.27 -6.00 -16.09
N THR A 809 -32.78 -4.83 -15.72
CA THR A 809 -33.04 -3.72 -16.64
C THR A 809 -32.57 -2.42 -16.02
N TYR A 810 -31.64 -1.75 -16.70
CA TYR A 810 -31.13 -0.44 -16.31
C TYR A 810 -32.17 0.67 -16.55
N VAL A 811 -32.25 1.61 -15.62
CA VAL A 811 -32.98 2.87 -15.80
C VAL A 811 -32.03 4.04 -15.54
N ALA A 812 -31.83 4.87 -16.56
CA ALA A 812 -30.90 6.00 -16.49
C ALA A 812 -31.34 7.06 -15.46
N SER A 813 -30.37 7.62 -14.73
CA SER A 813 -30.55 8.78 -13.85
C SER A 813 -30.03 10.04 -14.53
N SER A 814 -30.83 11.12 -14.54
CA SER A 814 -30.36 12.40 -15.07
C SER A 814 -29.20 13.01 -14.28
N ALA A 815 -29.07 12.69 -12.98
CA ALA A 815 -27.98 13.20 -12.14
C ALA A 815 -26.63 12.58 -12.52
N ALA A 816 -26.60 11.28 -12.81
CA ALA A 816 -25.39 10.55 -13.14
C ALA A 816 -24.99 10.68 -14.62
N ASN A 817 -25.96 10.63 -15.54
CA ASN A 817 -25.71 10.81 -16.97
C ASN A 817 -25.14 12.20 -17.32
N GLY A 818 -25.28 13.18 -16.42
CA GLY A 818 -24.66 14.50 -16.55
C GLY A 818 -23.22 14.59 -16.03
N GLN A 819 -22.75 13.60 -15.28
CA GLN A 819 -21.42 13.58 -14.64
C GLN A 819 -20.49 12.52 -15.22
N VAL A 820 -21.03 11.36 -15.61
CA VAL A 820 -20.25 10.19 -16.03
C VAL A 820 -20.73 9.73 -17.41
N GLN A 821 -19.79 9.27 -18.23
CA GLN A 821 -20.08 8.68 -19.54
C GLN A 821 -20.86 7.37 -19.40
N ALA A 822 -21.71 7.06 -20.39
CA ALA A 822 -22.63 5.92 -20.32
C ALA A 822 -21.93 4.55 -20.25
N ASP A 823 -20.69 4.45 -20.72
CA ASP A 823 -19.90 3.22 -20.70
C ASP A 823 -19.47 2.77 -19.30
N HIS A 824 -19.33 3.72 -18.36
CA HIS A 824 -19.05 3.45 -16.95
C HIS A 824 -20.32 3.19 -16.10
N LEU A 825 -21.49 3.35 -16.72
CA LEU A 825 -22.79 3.05 -16.13
C LEU A 825 -23.30 1.68 -16.63
N GLU A 826 -24.52 1.34 -16.23
CA GLU A 826 -25.21 0.10 -16.65
C GLU A 826 -24.56 -1.18 -16.13
N TRP A 827 -23.92 -1.11 -14.96
CA TRP A 827 -23.31 -2.24 -14.29
C TRP A 827 -24.12 -2.68 -13.07
N ASP A 828 -24.08 -3.97 -12.79
CA ASP A 828 -24.27 -4.49 -11.44
C ASP A 828 -23.01 -5.30 -11.05
N ILE A 829 -22.74 -5.38 -9.76
CA ILE A 829 -21.61 -6.15 -9.22
C ILE A 829 -22.20 -7.34 -8.47
N PHE A 830 -21.71 -8.55 -8.74
CA PHE A 830 -22.19 -9.76 -8.11
C PHE A 830 -21.13 -10.34 -7.19
N ARG A 831 -21.50 -10.58 -5.93
CA ARG A 831 -20.68 -11.33 -4.98
C ARG A 831 -20.86 -12.81 -5.17
N LEU A 832 -19.73 -13.51 -5.23
CA LEU A 832 -19.65 -14.94 -5.45
C LEU A 832 -19.37 -15.66 -4.13
N LYS A 833 -20.03 -16.79 -3.95
CA LYS A 833 -19.74 -17.76 -2.89
C LYS A 833 -19.69 -19.16 -3.45
N ALA A 834 -18.63 -19.89 -3.16
CA ALA A 834 -18.49 -21.29 -3.55
C ALA A 834 -18.52 -22.21 -2.32
N ASP A 835 -19.31 -23.26 -2.39
CA ASP A 835 -19.31 -24.37 -1.44
C ASP A 835 -18.94 -25.67 -2.18
N ILE A 836 -18.24 -26.60 -1.52
CA ILE A 836 -17.88 -27.90 -2.09
C ILE A 836 -18.51 -29.04 -1.29
N LYS A 837 -19.14 -29.99 -1.98
CA LYS A 837 -19.55 -31.28 -1.42
C LYS A 837 -18.63 -32.38 -1.94
N GLY A 838 -18.18 -33.26 -1.05
CA GLY A 838 -17.30 -34.38 -1.36
C GLY A 838 -16.16 -34.46 -0.35
N SER A 839 -16.08 -35.54 0.43
CA SER A 839 -15.05 -35.72 1.45
C SER A 839 -13.64 -35.75 0.83
N GLY A 840 -12.80 -34.81 1.27
CA GLY A 840 -11.45 -34.57 0.76
C GLY A 840 -11.42 -33.84 -0.59
N TRP A 841 -12.47 -33.09 -0.93
CA TRP A 841 -12.44 -32.11 -2.02
C TRP A 841 -12.36 -30.69 -1.46
N LYS A 842 -11.59 -29.85 -2.14
CA LYS A 842 -11.47 -28.41 -1.84
C LYS A 842 -11.93 -27.57 -3.02
N ALA A 843 -12.46 -26.39 -2.72
CA ALA A 843 -12.77 -25.37 -3.71
C ALA A 843 -12.30 -23.99 -3.23
N ASN A 844 -11.88 -23.15 -4.16
CA ASN A 844 -11.52 -21.76 -3.90
C ASN A 844 -12.12 -20.85 -5.00
N LEU A 845 -12.48 -19.63 -4.65
CA LEU A 845 -12.89 -18.60 -5.60
C LEU A 845 -11.69 -17.71 -5.89
N PRO A 846 -11.11 -17.75 -7.10
CA PRO A 846 -10.04 -16.81 -7.44
C PRO A 846 -10.50 -15.35 -7.35
N ASN A 847 -11.77 -15.08 -7.69
CA ASN A 847 -12.38 -13.77 -7.53
C ASN A 847 -13.71 -13.88 -6.78
N ALA A 848 -13.91 -13.01 -5.79
CA ALA A 848 -15.11 -13.00 -4.95
C ALA A 848 -16.19 -12.03 -5.45
N VAL A 849 -15.85 -11.15 -6.38
CA VAL A 849 -16.76 -10.15 -6.96
C VAL A 849 -16.59 -10.11 -8.47
N ILE A 850 -17.68 -9.93 -9.21
CA ILE A 850 -17.64 -9.84 -10.67
C ILE A 850 -18.61 -8.77 -11.19
N PRO A 851 -18.15 -7.80 -12.01
CA PRO A 851 -19.03 -6.82 -12.62
C PRO A 851 -19.66 -7.39 -13.90
N VAL A 852 -20.98 -7.20 -14.08
CA VAL A 852 -21.68 -7.61 -15.30
C VAL A 852 -22.67 -6.54 -15.74
N LYS A 853 -22.52 -6.04 -16.97
CA LYS A 853 -23.46 -5.08 -17.55
C LYS A 853 -24.85 -5.68 -17.72
N TYR A 854 -25.88 -4.85 -17.62
CA TYR A 854 -27.25 -5.26 -17.92
C TYR A 854 -27.36 -5.87 -19.32
N GLY A 855 -28.02 -7.03 -19.41
CA GLY A 855 -28.19 -7.80 -20.65
C GLY A 855 -26.94 -8.53 -21.12
N GLN A 856 -25.82 -8.46 -20.42
CA GLN A 856 -24.57 -9.15 -20.75
C GLN A 856 -24.35 -10.38 -19.88
N THR A 857 -23.41 -11.21 -20.33
CA THR A 857 -22.96 -12.42 -19.62
C THR A 857 -21.48 -12.28 -19.28
N ALA A 858 -21.08 -12.77 -18.12
CA ALA A 858 -19.68 -12.89 -17.73
C ALA A 858 -19.39 -14.33 -17.25
N ARG A 859 -18.12 -14.70 -17.19
CA ARG A 859 -17.70 -16.02 -16.73
C ARG A 859 -17.13 -15.95 -15.33
N ALA A 860 -17.66 -16.77 -14.44
CA ALA A 860 -17.11 -16.99 -13.11
C ALA A 860 -16.41 -18.35 -13.05
N TYR A 861 -15.26 -18.39 -12.40
CA TYR A 861 -14.45 -19.59 -12.24
C TYR A 861 -14.36 -19.97 -10.76
N VAL A 862 -14.53 -21.26 -10.47
CA VAL A 862 -14.27 -21.82 -9.13
C VAL A 862 -13.18 -22.87 -9.25
N ALA A 863 -12.05 -22.64 -8.59
CA ALA A 863 -10.98 -23.62 -8.51
C ALA A 863 -11.43 -24.82 -7.68
N VAL A 864 -11.11 -26.03 -8.13
CA VAL A 864 -11.54 -27.27 -7.48
C VAL A 864 -10.49 -28.37 -7.64
N ALA A 865 -10.22 -29.07 -6.55
CA ALA A 865 -9.31 -30.21 -6.53
C ALA A 865 -9.77 -31.28 -5.54
N ALA A 866 -9.47 -32.52 -5.87
CA ALA A 866 -9.48 -33.65 -4.97
C ALA A 866 -8.14 -33.69 -4.24
N GLU A 867 -8.19 -33.67 -2.91
CA GLU A 867 -7.00 -33.86 -2.08
C GLU A 867 -6.51 -35.32 -2.16
N ALA A 868 -5.26 -35.57 -1.74
CA ALA A 868 -4.66 -36.89 -1.80
C ALA A 868 -5.52 -37.99 -1.14
N HIS A 869 -6.24 -37.63 -0.08
CA HIS A 869 -7.09 -38.51 0.70
C HIS A 869 -8.59 -38.40 0.37
N ALA A 870 -8.96 -37.79 -0.77
CA ALA A 870 -10.35 -37.67 -1.22
C ALA A 870 -11.03 -39.04 -1.29
N LYS A 871 -12.04 -39.23 -0.42
CA LYS A 871 -12.82 -40.48 -0.30
C LYS A 871 -13.92 -40.56 -1.35
N ASP A 872 -14.49 -39.42 -1.71
CA ASP A 872 -15.57 -39.36 -2.68
C ASP A 872 -15.03 -39.30 -4.11
N ALA A 873 -15.64 -40.09 -5.00
CA ALA A 873 -15.26 -40.17 -6.41
C ALA A 873 -15.61 -38.91 -7.23
N ALA A 874 -16.40 -37.99 -6.65
CA ALA A 874 -16.76 -36.73 -7.27
C ALA A 874 -16.94 -35.63 -6.23
N GLY A 875 -16.48 -34.43 -6.59
CA GLY A 875 -16.78 -33.19 -5.91
C GLY A 875 -17.95 -32.48 -6.61
N VAL A 876 -18.83 -31.84 -5.85
CA VAL A 876 -19.89 -30.98 -6.40
C VAL A 876 -19.71 -29.58 -5.85
N VAL A 877 -19.24 -28.69 -6.70
CA VAL A 877 -19.16 -27.25 -6.42
C VAL A 877 -20.55 -26.67 -6.56
N LYS A 878 -20.99 -25.89 -5.58
CA LYS A 878 -22.16 -25.01 -5.66
C LYS A 878 -21.65 -23.57 -5.71
N LEU A 879 -21.95 -22.87 -6.80
CA LEU A 879 -21.72 -21.42 -6.90
C LEU A 879 -23.03 -20.70 -6.57
N THR A 880 -22.92 -19.66 -5.75
CA THR A 880 -23.99 -18.69 -5.45
C THR A 880 -23.51 -17.32 -5.90
N ALA A 881 -24.30 -16.62 -6.71
CA ALA A 881 -24.08 -15.24 -7.10
C ALA A 881 -25.20 -14.37 -6.51
N THR A 882 -24.83 -13.27 -5.87
CA THR A 882 -25.75 -12.32 -5.20
C THR A 882 -25.45 -10.92 -5.71
N SER A 883 -26.48 -10.16 -6.11
CA SER A 883 -26.30 -8.76 -6.47
C SER A 883 -25.85 -7.95 -5.25
N GLU A 884 -24.83 -7.12 -5.43
CA GLU A 884 -24.36 -6.17 -4.42
C GLU A 884 -25.30 -4.95 -4.29
N SER A 885 -26.12 -4.68 -5.31
CA SER A 885 -27.11 -3.61 -5.32
C SER A 885 -28.42 -4.06 -4.64
N ASP A 886 -28.87 -5.29 -4.89
CA ASP A 886 -30.03 -5.90 -4.22
C ASP A 886 -29.68 -7.30 -3.68
N PRO A 887 -29.39 -7.45 -2.36
CA PRO A 887 -29.04 -8.73 -1.76
C PRO A 887 -30.12 -9.81 -1.84
N SER A 888 -31.37 -9.45 -2.19
CA SER A 888 -32.45 -10.42 -2.41
C SER A 888 -32.36 -11.11 -3.78
N VAL A 889 -31.64 -10.52 -4.73
CA VAL A 889 -31.39 -11.06 -6.06
C VAL A 889 -30.22 -12.04 -6.01
N VAL A 890 -30.57 -13.33 -6.01
CA VAL A 890 -29.63 -14.44 -5.84
C VAL A 890 -29.90 -15.54 -6.85
N ALA A 891 -28.85 -16.10 -7.45
CA ALA A 891 -28.92 -17.31 -8.25
C ALA A 891 -27.85 -18.32 -7.84
N THR A 892 -28.15 -19.60 -8.00
CA THR A 892 -27.23 -20.69 -7.65
C THR A 892 -27.19 -21.74 -8.74
N ALA A 893 -26.01 -22.28 -8.98
CA ALA A 893 -25.81 -23.41 -9.88
C ALA A 893 -24.76 -24.37 -9.31
N THR A 894 -24.68 -25.56 -9.89
CA THR A 894 -23.70 -26.58 -9.47
C THR A 894 -22.85 -27.05 -10.63
N CYS A 895 -21.61 -27.40 -10.33
CA CYS A 895 -20.67 -28.07 -11.22
C CYS A 895 -20.21 -29.38 -10.55
N LYS A 896 -20.32 -30.50 -11.27
CA LYS A 896 -19.88 -31.81 -10.77
C LYS A 896 -18.55 -32.19 -11.42
N VAL A 897 -17.53 -32.36 -10.59
CA VAL A 897 -16.19 -32.78 -11.01
C VAL A 897 -15.95 -34.22 -10.57
N LYS A 898 -15.52 -35.07 -11.49
CA LYS A 898 -15.18 -36.47 -11.18
C LYS A 898 -13.68 -36.62 -10.99
N LYS A 899 -13.29 -37.47 -10.04
CA LYS A 899 -11.93 -37.99 -9.90
C LYS A 899 -11.67 -38.97 -11.05
N ASN A 900 -11.56 -38.48 -12.29
CA ASN A 900 -11.16 -39.35 -13.39
C ASN A 900 -9.66 -39.61 -13.26
N THR A 901 -9.30 -40.81 -12.80
CA THR A 901 -7.98 -41.37 -13.05
C THR A 901 -7.83 -41.51 -14.56
N CYS A 902 -6.93 -40.75 -15.18
CA CYS A 902 -6.42 -41.20 -16.47
C CYS A 902 -5.88 -42.61 -16.26
N ARG A 903 -6.39 -43.55 -17.06
CA ARG A 903 -5.86 -44.91 -17.16
C ARG A 903 -4.53 -44.88 -17.87
#